data_AF-A0A835BQS4-F1
#
_entry.id   AF-A0A835BQS4-F1
#
_cell.length_a   1.000
_cell.length_b   1.000
_cell.length_c   1.000
_cell.angle_alpha   90.00
_cell.angle_beta   90.00
_cell.angle_gamma   90.00
#
_symmetry.space_group_name_H-M   'P 1'
#
loop_
_entity.id
_entity.type
_entity.pdbx_description
1 polymer ?
#
loop_
_entity_poly.entity_id
_entity_poly.type
_entity_poly.pdbx_seq_one_letter_code
_entity_poly.pdbx_strand_id
1 'polypeptide(L)'
;MTVVCDRTSASLSIVPGEAEHDCLGIVQLLSDGTVVRPDAEVFPTTATTFPDVPGVQWKDVAYDASRGLKLRMYNPPAPAGEDKRLPVVVYFHGGGFCFGTFEHPHIHAFCLRLAAELPALVLSADYRLAPEHRLPAAIDDGASVLAWLRPAAEPWLAESADLTRVFVSGESAGGNLAHHVAVRFASESSTLAATGAAAAPLHVAGSILITPFFGGVERTGIESDPPAGVSLTVEMFDQFWRMSLPVGATRDHPAANPFGPGSPISLVTAAALPPVLVVAAGRDLLRDRVVGYAERLRGMGKAVELVGFDAEEHGFSVGQPWGQPATDMIRVMKRFVQEGALPVAASYRRPLELCAVVSPPASPPPLPGPTALHHRPGRRRHRWPRRPRAPHHRWAGLPPQALLLWPAVSTAPPPPTMSGDMAAPRIVDDYRGVIQLFSDGTVVRSDPSVLRPPELFPDVPGVQWQDVVYDAAHSLKLRMYRPSSPAPAAAARLPVLVYFHSGGFCLGTFEQPNFHTGCLRLASELPAVVLSADYRLGPEHRLPAAIDDAAAALTWLRDQAVTHPWLADESVDLARVFVAGESSGANMSHHVAVRHGSGQLPLSPPLRVAGHVMVTPYFGGAERTAAEAAEPPLAGAVFTQEMYDTLWRLSLPAGATRDHPVANPFGPGSPPLEPVAFPSVLVVSAGRDILHERVLGYAVRLEEMGKPVELVVLEDQDHAFFSRQPWSEAASELIRVVKRFRRFDRGFVGSRHRTSTVNTIDDSTLTPPTTSGAAMGHSNRSTTPIDPPAMSGDTAAPHVVEDLLGLVRLLSDGSVVRGGEPVATKAEPSSLHVPGVQWKDTVYDAARGLKVRLYRPSPAAAGGGEGNTKLPVVVHFHGGGYCIGSYNEPGGSDYFRQRLAADLPALVLSVQYRLAPEHRLPAAIDDGATFLAWLRRQAAADLGGEPWLAESADFSRTFLTGVSAGANLAHHLAVQVGSGEAELAPARLAGCVLFSAFFGGVERVATETDPPDGVSLTVAMSDQLWRMALPVGATRDHPVVNPFGPDSPDLAAVALPPVLVEAPELDVLRDHVLRYAARLEEMGKAVELAEFAGQQHGFSVLKWDESNEELIRIVKRFVSKME
;
A
#
# COMPACT_ATOMS: atom_id res chain seq x y z
N MET A 1 -19.57 -46.33 -43.29
CA MET A 1 -19.73 -47.65 -42.64
C MET A 1 -19.79 -47.38 -41.14
N THR A 2 -20.83 -47.85 -40.46
CA THR A 2 -21.21 -47.34 -39.12
C THR A 2 -20.82 -48.32 -38.02
N VAL A 3 -20.30 -47.80 -36.90
CA VAL A 3 -20.47 -48.43 -35.56
C VAL A 3 -20.79 -47.31 -34.57
N VAL A 4 -21.76 -47.59 -33.69
CA VAL A 4 -22.30 -46.71 -32.64
C VAL A 4 -22.19 -47.46 -31.31
N CYS A 5 -21.94 -46.74 -30.20
CA CYS A 5 -22.52 -46.94 -28.86
C CYS A 5 -21.80 -46.04 -27.82
N ASP A 6 -22.39 -45.62 -26.69
CA ASP A 6 -23.77 -45.26 -26.31
C ASP A 6 -23.69 -44.59 -24.90
N ARG A 7 -24.73 -43.83 -24.51
CA ARG A 7 -25.17 -43.48 -23.13
C ARG A 7 -24.71 -42.23 -22.37
N THR A 8 -25.64 -41.26 -22.44
CA THR A 8 -26.39 -40.63 -21.33
C THR A 8 -25.78 -39.56 -20.41
N SER A 9 -26.47 -38.41 -20.42
CA SER A 9 -26.69 -37.39 -19.37
C SER A 9 -25.47 -36.64 -18.80
N ALA A 10 -25.45 -35.30 -18.73
CA ALA A 10 -26.51 -34.31 -18.97
C ALA A 10 -26.06 -33.20 -19.92
N SER A 11 -26.97 -32.72 -20.76
CA SER A 11 -26.77 -31.52 -21.58
C SER A 11 -26.96 -30.28 -20.72
N LEU A 12 -25.86 -29.68 -20.26
CA LEU A 12 -25.83 -28.25 -20.02
C LEU A 12 -25.76 -27.56 -21.38
N SER A 13 -26.72 -26.68 -21.65
CA SER A 13 -26.69 -25.79 -22.80
C SER A 13 -25.56 -24.79 -22.60
N ILE A 14 -24.43 -25.00 -23.26
CA ILE A 14 -23.32 -24.05 -23.28
C ILE A 14 -23.83 -22.76 -23.93
N VAL A 15 -23.90 -21.68 -23.17
CA VAL A 15 -24.28 -20.36 -23.69
C VAL A 15 -23.05 -19.76 -24.39
N PRO A 16 -23.16 -19.26 -25.63
CA PRO A 16 -22.03 -18.60 -26.29
C PRO A 16 -21.53 -17.42 -25.44
N GLY A 17 -20.25 -17.45 -25.05
CA GLY A 17 -19.62 -16.44 -24.20
C GLY A 17 -19.45 -16.83 -22.73
N GLU A 18 -19.91 -18.00 -22.28
CA GLU A 18 -19.57 -18.51 -20.93
C GLU A 18 -18.10 -18.99 -20.87
N ALA A 19 -17.44 -18.75 -19.74
CA ALA A 19 -16.08 -19.22 -19.50
C ALA A 19 -16.07 -20.75 -19.28
N GLU A 20 -15.46 -21.50 -20.20
CA GLU A 20 -15.27 -22.94 -20.05
C GLU A 20 -14.21 -23.23 -18.99
N HIS A 21 -13.09 -22.48 -19.01
CA HIS A 21 -12.07 -22.48 -17.96
C HIS A 21 -11.79 -21.04 -17.55
N ASP A 22 -12.11 -20.70 -16.32
CA ASP A 22 -11.69 -19.45 -15.67
C ASP A 22 -10.58 -19.78 -14.65
N CYS A 23 -9.42 -19.15 -14.80
CA CYS A 23 -8.41 -19.12 -13.76
C CYS A 23 -8.52 -17.78 -13.03
N LEU A 24 -9.49 -17.63 -12.11
CA LEU A 24 -9.69 -16.46 -11.22
C LEU A 24 -9.63 -15.08 -11.91
N GLY A 25 -10.12 -14.96 -13.14
CA GLY A 25 -10.03 -13.75 -13.96
C GLY A 25 -8.65 -13.46 -14.55
N ILE A 26 -7.60 -14.25 -14.23
CA ILE A 26 -6.25 -14.09 -14.77
C ILE A 26 -6.21 -14.42 -16.26
N VAL A 27 -6.85 -15.54 -16.62
CA VAL A 27 -7.02 -16.01 -18.00
C VAL A 27 -8.34 -16.76 -18.06
N GLN A 28 -9.18 -16.39 -19.02
CA GLN A 28 -10.43 -17.08 -19.31
C GLN A 28 -10.37 -17.69 -20.70
N LEU A 29 -10.64 -18.99 -20.80
CA LEU A 29 -10.97 -19.66 -22.06
C LEU A 29 -12.49 -19.78 -22.14
N LEU A 30 -13.09 -19.01 -23.05
CA LEU A 30 -14.53 -19.08 -23.31
C LEU A 30 -14.86 -20.31 -24.15
N SER A 31 -16.11 -20.76 -24.06
CA SER A 31 -16.60 -21.98 -24.70
C SER A 31 -16.60 -21.98 -26.23
N ASP A 32 -16.39 -20.81 -26.85
CA ASP A 32 -16.23 -20.65 -28.30
C ASP A 32 -14.76 -20.71 -28.75
N GLY A 33 -13.83 -20.88 -27.80
CA GLY A 33 -12.38 -20.89 -28.02
C GLY A 33 -11.70 -19.52 -27.86
N THR A 34 -12.45 -18.45 -27.56
CA THR A 34 -11.88 -17.13 -27.28
C THR A 34 -11.07 -17.15 -26.00
N VAL A 35 -9.85 -16.61 -26.04
CA VAL A 35 -9.03 -16.41 -24.83
C VAL A 35 -9.11 -14.95 -24.43
N VAL A 36 -9.63 -14.69 -23.24
CA VAL A 36 -9.65 -13.35 -22.63
C VAL A 36 -8.52 -13.27 -21.61
N ARG A 37 -7.75 -12.20 -21.73
CA ARG A 37 -6.64 -11.83 -20.85
C ARG A 37 -6.90 -10.38 -20.46
N PRO A 38 -7.54 -10.10 -19.32
CA PRO A 38 -7.61 -8.72 -18.84
C PRO A 38 -6.18 -8.22 -18.55
N ASP A 39 -5.98 -6.92 -18.64
CA ASP A 39 -4.65 -6.31 -18.63
C ASP A 39 -3.82 -6.64 -17.37
N ALA A 40 -2.50 -6.52 -17.52
CA ALA A 40 -1.42 -7.17 -16.76
C ALA A 40 -1.35 -7.01 -15.23
N GLU A 41 -2.31 -6.36 -14.56
CA GLU A 41 -2.29 -6.04 -13.13
C GLU A 41 -2.68 -7.22 -12.21
N VAL A 42 -2.85 -8.41 -12.77
CA VAL A 42 -3.36 -9.57 -12.04
C VAL A 42 -2.38 -10.13 -11.00
N PHE A 43 -1.11 -9.74 -11.07
CA PHE A 43 -0.15 -9.99 -9.97
C PHE A 43 -0.01 -8.73 -9.12
N PRO A 44 -0.32 -8.78 -7.81
CA PRO A 44 -0.20 -7.63 -6.91
C PRO A 44 1.27 -7.33 -6.58
N THR A 45 1.98 -6.74 -7.55
CA THR A 45 3.29 -6.14 -7.32
C THR A 45 3.08 -4.82 -6.59
N THR A 46 3.50 -4.72 -5.33
CA THR A 46 3.20 -3.56 -4.46
C THR A 46 3.96 -2.27 -4.84
N ALA A 47 4.62 -2.26 -6.00
CA ALA A 47 5.37 -1.13 -6.54
C ALA A 47 5.02 -0.96 -8.01
N THR A 48 4.33 0.14 -8.33
CA THR A 48 4.03 0.58 -9.70
C THR A 48 5.17 1.41 -10.32
N THR A 49 6.17 1.77 -9.51
CA THR A 49 7.44 2.36 -9.96
C THR A 49 8.61 1.60 -9.35
N PHE A 50 9.52 1.14 -10.20
CA PHE A 50 10.79 0.56 -9.77
C PHE A 50 11.92 1.56 -10.01
N PRO A 51 12.97 1.58 -9.16
CA PRO A 51 14.14 2.43 -9.41
C PRO A 51 14.78 2.09 -10.76
N ASP A 52 15.00 3.11 -11.60
CA ASP A 52 15.91 2.98 -12.73
C ASP A 52 17.33 2.68 -12.21
N VAL A 53 18.15 2.01 -13.02
CA VAL A 53 19.51 1.60 -12.66
C VAL A 53 20.50 2.31 -13.58
N PRO A 54 21.07 3.46 -13.14
CA PRO A 54 21.86 4.32 -14.00
C PRO A 54 23.00 3.60 -14.73
N GLY A 55 22.99 3.70 -16.05
CA GLY A 55 24.04 3.17 -16.93
C GLY A 55 23.72 1.84 -17.62
N VAL A 56 22.66 1.11 -17.22
CA VAL A 56 22.19 -0.04 -18.00
C VAL A 56 21.37 0.46 -19.19
N GLN A 57 21.83 0.15 -20.40
CA GLN A 57 21.06 0.42 -21.62
C GLN A 57 20.14 -0.77 -21.91
N TRP A 58 18.95 -0.54 -22.46
CA TRP A 58 18.08 -1.62 -22.91
C TRP A 58 17.41 -1.32 -24.26
N LYS A 59 17.00 -2.37 -24.97
CA LYS A 59 16.26 -2.28 -26.25
C LYS A 59 15.55 -3.59 -26.56
N ASP A 60 14.52 -3.52 -27.39
CA ASP A 60 13.73 -4.67 -27.83
C ASP A 60 14.19 -5.17 -29.20
N VAL A 61 14.31 -6.48 -29.36
CA VAL A 61 14.81 -7.14 -30.57
C VAL A 61 13.94 -8.34 -30.92
N ALA A 62 13.52 -8.45 -32.17
CA ALA A 62 12.83 -9.64 -32.66
C ALA A 62 13.82 -10.80 -32.85
N TYR A 63 13.57 -11.95 -32.22
CA TYR A 63 14.40 -13.14 -32.36
C TYR A 63 13.77 -14.19 -33.31
N ASP A 64 12.44 -14.20 -33.44
CA ASP A 64 11.72 -14.89 -34.52
C ASP A 64 10.57 -14.02 -35.03
N ALA A 65 10.87 -13.18 -36.01
CA ALA A 65 9.90 -12.28 -36.65
C ALA A 65 8.76 -13.04 -37.36
N SER A 66 8.94 -14.31 -37.74
CA SER A 66 7.89 -15.11 -38.39
C SER A 66 6.77 -15.51 -37.43
N ARG A 67 7.06 -15.50 -36.12
CA ARG A 67 6.12 -15.78 -35.03
C ARG A 67 5.79 -14.54 -34.19
N GLY A 68 6.30 -13.37 -34.56
CA GLY A 68 6.17 -12.13 -33.79
C GLY A 68 6.97 -12.09 -32.49
N LEU A 69 7.91 -13.02 -32.28
CA LEU A 69 8.59 -13.21 -31.00
C LEU A 69 9.75 -12.25 -30.80
N LYS A 70 9.76 -11.60 -29.63
CA LYS A 70 10.72 -10.56 -29.22
C LYS A 70 11.41 -10.92 -27.90
N LEU A 71 12.50 -10.21 -27.63
CA LEU A 71 13.16 -10.16 -26.33
C LEU A 71 13.60 -8.73 -26.02
N ARG A 72 13.71 -8.38 -24.74
CA ARG A 72 14.36 -7.15 -24.26
C ARG A 72 15.78 -7.46 -23.81
N MET A 73 16.75 -6.80 -24.43
CA MET A 73 18.16 -6.88 -24.08
C MET A 73 18.49 -5.81 -23.04
N TYR A 74 19.30 -6.15 -22.04
CA TYR A 74 19.84 -5.24 -21.03
C TYR A 74 21.36 -5.33 -21.03
N ASN A 75 22.01 -4.24 -21.39
CA ASN A 75 23.46 -4.11 -21.54
C ASN A 75 24.02 -3.18 -20.45
N PRO A 76 24.70 -3.71 -19.41
CA PRO A 76 25.30 -2.90 -18.36
C PRO A 76 26.58 -2.21 -18.86
N PRO A 77 27.10 -1.19 -18.14
CA PRO A 77 28.39 -0.58 -18.46
C PRO A 77 29.51 -1.63 -18.47
N ALA A 78 30.41 -1.54 -19.46
CA ALA A 78 31.55 -2.44 -19.55
C ALA A 78 32.45 -2.32 -18.31
N PRO A 79 32.83 -3.44 -17.65
CA PRO A 79 33.71 -3.39 -16.48
C PRO A 79 35.10 -2.87 -16.83
N ALA A 80 35.73 -2.17 -15.89
CA ALA A 80 37.07 -1.62 -16.07
C ALA A 80 38.14 -2.74 -16.02
N GLY A 81 38.62 -3.17 -17.19
CA GLY A 81 39.62 -4.24 -17.31
C GLY A 81 39.99 -4.57 -18.76
N GLU A 82 40.91 -5.52 -18.95
CA GLU A 82 41.36 -5.97 -20.28
C GLU A 82 40.37 -6.94 -20.95
N ASP A 83 39.55 -7.66 -20.17
CA ASP A 83 38.57 -8.62 -20.68
C ASP A 83 37.18 -8.00 -20.75
N LYS A 84 36.73 -7.68 -21.97
CA LYS A 84 35.57 -6.79 -22.22
C LYS A 84 34.24 -7.50 -22.42
N ARG A 85 34.22 -8.84 -22.41
CA ARG A 85 33.02 -9.63 -22.73
C ARG A 85 32.30 -10.12 -21.48
N LEU A 86 30.99 -9.95 -21.48
CA LEU A 86 30.07 -10.25 -20.39
C LEU A 86 29.48 -11.65 -20.56
N PRO A 87 29.23 -12.40 -19.46
CA PRO A 87 28.38 -13.57 -19.53
C PRO A 87 26.97 -13.18 -19.97
N VAL A 88 26.25 -14.13 -20.57
CA VAL A 88 24.90 -13.91 -21.11
C VAL A 88 23.89 -14.63 -20.23
N VAL A 89 22.81 -13.97 -19.85
CA VAL A 89 21.67 -14.61 -19.16
C VAL A 89 20.43 -14.50 -20.04
N VAL A 90 19.96 -15.63 -20.56
CA VAL A 90 18.62 -15.72 -21.15
C VAL A 90 17.63 -15.91 -20.02
N TYR A 91 16.71 -14.96 -19.84
CA TYR A 91 15.68 -15.00 -18.80
C TYR A 91 14.30 -15.22 -19.43
N PHE A 92 13.58 -16.22 -18.94
CA PHE A 92 12.18 -16.48 -19.27
C PHE A 92 11.28 -16.06 -18.11
N HIS A 93 10.20 -15.35 -18.40
CA HIS A 93 9.25 -14.88 -17.40
C HIS A 93 8.37 -16.02 -16.82
N GLY A 94 7.71 -15.74 -15.69
CA GLY A 94 6.76 -16.63 -15.06
C GLY A 94 5.37 -16.61 -15.71
N GLY A 95 4.35 -17.01 -14.94
CA GLY A 95 2.94 -16.89 -15.33
C GLY A 95 2.27 -18.16 -15.87
N GLY A 96 2.68 -19.34 -15.39
CA GLY A 96 1.99 -20.62 -15.67
C GLY A 96 1.93 -21.02 -17.16
N PHE A 97 2.83 -20.49 -18.01
CA PHE A 97 2.77 -20.51 -19.48
C PHE A 97 1.55 -19.80 -20.08
N CYS A 98 0.70 -19.21 -19.26
CA CYS A 98 -0.57 -18.65 -19.67
C CYS A 98 -0.53 -17.13 -19.77
N PHE A 99 0.28 -16.39 -19.01
CA PHE A 99 0.39 -14.93 -19.13
C PHE A 99 1.83 -14.45 -18.86
N GLY A 100 2.06 -13.14 -19.03
CA GLY A 100 3.36 -12.50 -18.84
C GLY A 100 4.02 -12.05 -20.15
N THR A 101 4.88 -11.03 -20.05
CA THR A 101 5.81 -10.57 -21.09
C THR A 101 6.96 -9.80 -20.43
N PHE A 102 8.11 -9.66 -21.10
CA PHE A 102 9.20 -8.78 -20.66
C PHE A 102 8.79 -7.30 -20.54
N GLU A 103 7.68 -6.89 -21.15
CA GLU A 103 7.17 -5.51 -21.09
C GLU A 103 6.56 -5.18 -19.72
N HIS A 104 6.17 -6.18 -18.92
CA HIS A 104 5.66 -5.98 -17.57
C HIS A 104 6.69 -5.25 -16.67
N PRO A 105 6.31 -4.17 -15.95
CA PRO A 105 7.25 -3.36 -15.15
C PRO A 105 8.10 -4.17 -14.16
N HIS A 106 7.52 -5.18 -13.52
CA HIS A 106 8.19 -6.02 -12.53
C HIS A 106 9.25 -6.96 -13.12
N ILE A 107 8.95 -7.58 -14.28
CA ILE A 107 9.93 -8.38 -15.03
C ILE A 107 11.02 -7.47 -15.62
N HIS A 108 10.61 -6.32 -16.17
CA HIS A 108 11.56 -5.33 -16.69
C HIS A 108 12.57 -4.91 -15.63
N ALA A 109 12.08 -4.53 -14.46
CA ALA A 109 12.90 -3.99 -13.40
C ALA A 109 13.76 -5.07 -12.71
N PHE A 110 13.26 -6.30 -12.55
CA PHE A 110 14.08 -7.44 -12.14
C PHE A 110 15.26 -7.66 -13.10
N CYS A 111 15.00 -7.71 -14.42
CA CYS A 111 16.04 -7.93 -15.43
C CYS A 111 17.04 -6.76 -15.54
N LEU A 112 16.56 -5.52 -15.40
CA LEU A 112 17.38 -4.31 -15.33
C LEU A 112 18.37 -4.36 -14.16
N ARG A 113 17.85 -4.69 -12.96
CA ARG A 113 18.65 -4.86 -11.74
C ARG A 113 19.63 -6.02 -11.86
N LEU A 114 19.19 -7.16 -12.41
CA LEU A 114 20.01 -8.34 -12.62
C LEU A 114 21.20 -8.01 -13.53
N ALA A 115 20.98 -7.31 -14.65
CA ALA A 115 22.06 -6.93 -15.56
C ALA A 115 23.15 -6.07 -14.88
N ALA A 116 22.75 -5.13 -14.03
CA ALA A 116 23.67 -4.26 -13.30
C ALA A 116 24.46 -4.99 -12.20
N GLU A 117 23.78 -5.76 -11.35
CA GLU A 117 24.43 -6.40 -10.21
C GLU A 117 25.25 -7.62 -10.60
N LEU A 118 24.90 -8.31 -11.69
CA LEU A 118 25.56 -9.53 -12.18
C LEU A 118 26.85 -9.28 -12.99
N PRO A 119 27.16 -8.01 -13.34
CA PRO A 119 27.47 -7.58 -14.71
C PRO A 119 27.32 -8.66 -15.78
N ALA A 120 26.14 -8.75 -16.38
CA ALA A 120 25.81 -9.67 -17.46
C ALA A 120 24.93 -9.02 -18.52
N LEU A 121 25.03 -9.47 -19.76
CA LEU A 121 24.06 -9.14 -20.81
C LEU A 121 22.81 -10.01 -20.60
N VAL A 122 21.71 -9.41 -20.13
CA VAL A 122 20.46 -10.12 -19.87
C VAL A 122 19.55 -10.00 -21.09
N LEU A 123 18.95 -11.11 -21.53
CA LEU A 123 17.93 -11.16 -22.57
C LEU A 123 16.65 -11.73 -21.97
N SER A 124 15.68 -10.86 -21.68
CA SER A 124 14.34 -11.26 -21.21
C SER A 124 13.48 -11.59 -22.42
N ALA A 125 13.19 -12.86 -22.65
CA ALA A 125 12.51 -13.33 -23.85
C ALA A 125 11.04 -13.69 -23.59
N ASP A 126 10.16 -13.24 -24.50
CA ASP A 126 8.78 -13.70 -24.56
C ASP A 126 8.71 -15.07 -25.24
N TYR A 127 7.63 -15.81 -24.98
CA TYR A 127 7.31 -17.07 -25.64
C TYR A 127 5.81 -17.13 -25.92
N ARG A 128 5.37 -17.97 -26.87
CA ARG A 128 3.93 -18.09 -27.16
C ARG A 128 3.18 -18.69 -25.96
N LEU A 129 2.10 -18.01 -25.58
CA LEU A 129 1.27 -18.34 -24.41
C LEU A 129 0.21 -19.41 -24.72
N ALA A 130 -0.20 -20.13 -23.69
CA ALA A 130 -1.29 -21.10 -23.72
C ALA A 130 -2.58 -20.50 -23.12
N PRO A 131 -3.79 -20.93 -23.55
CA PRO A 131 -4.09 -22.17 -24.29
C PRO A 131 -4.00 -22.10 -25.82
N GLU A 132 -3.79 -20.92 -26.43
CA GLU A 132 -3.63 -20.70 -27.88
C GLU A 132 -2.45 -21.51 -28.44
N HIS A 133 -1.36 -21.56 -27.67
CA HIS A 133 -0.13 -22.27 -28.00
C HIS A 133 0.33 -23.17 -26.85
N ARG A 134 -0.39 -24.27 -26.65
CA ARG A 134 -0.05 -25.34 -25.70
C ARG A 134 1.38 -25.88 -25.90
N LEU A 135 1.96 -26.37 -24.81
CA LEU A 135 3.27 -27.03 -24.78
C LEU A 135 3.30 -28.20 -25.79
N PRO A 136 4.38 -28.33 -26.59
CA PRO A 136 5.71 -27.78 -26.38
C PRO A 136 5.99 -26.40 -27.01
N ALA A 137 4.99 -25.63 -27.48
CA ALA A 137 5.23 -24.38 -28.22
C ALA A 137 6.23 -23.40 -27.54
N ALA A 138 6.05 -23.12 -26.25
CA ALA A 138 7.00 -22.28 -25.49
C ALA A 138 8.42 -22.88 -25.40
N ILE A 139 8.55 -24.22 -25.35
CA ILE A 139 9.84 -24.93 -25.34
C ILE A 139 10.55 -24.83 -26.69
N ASP A 140 9.79 -24.88 -27.80
CA ASP A 140 10.32 -24.61 -29.13
C ASP A 140 10.79 -23.16 -29.26
N ASP A 141 10.02 -22.21 -28.72
CA ASP A 141 10.33 -20.77 -28.78
C ASP A 141 11.57 -20.41 -27.93
N GLY A 142 11.71 -21.01 -26.74
CA GLY A 142 12.93 -20.87 -25.92
C GLY A 142 14.17 -21.52 -26.56
N ALA A 143 14.00 -22.60 -27.31
CA ALA A 143 15.08 -23.19 -28.12
C ALA A 143 15.46 -22.29 -29.30
N SER A 144 14.50 -21.59 -29.92
CA SER A 144 14.76 -20.57 -30.94
C SER A 144 15.60 -19.41 -30.41
N VAL A 145 15.48 -19.00 -29.14
CA VAL A 145 16.38 -17.98 -28.53
C VAL A 145 17.83 -18.46 -28.55
N LEU A 146 18.10 -19.71 -28.13
CA LEU A 146 19.46 -20.27 -28.20
C LEU A 146 19.97 -20.48 -29.63
N ALA A 147 19.08 -20.71 -30.60
CA ALA A 147 19.45 -20.73 -32.01
C ALA A 147 19.81 -19.33 -32.53
N TRP A 148 19.05 -18.30 -32.15
CA TRP A 148 19.24 -16.89 -32.51
C TRP A 148 20.53 -16.28 -31.93
N LEU A 149 21.00 -16.76 -30.77
CA LEU A 149 22.32 -16.37 -30.22
C LEU A 149 23.52 -16.85 -31.08
N ARG A 150 23.36 -17.84 -31.96
CA ARG A 150 24.46 -18.41 -32.77
C ARG A 150 24.92 -17.49 -33.91
N PRO A 151 24.03 -16.86 -34.71
CA PRO A 151 24.41 -15.80 -35.64
C PRO A 151 24.56 -14.46 -34.90
N ALA A 152 25.80 -14.04 -34.63
CA ALA A 152 26.11 -12.75 -34.00
C ALA A 152 25.90 -11.54 -34.96
N ALA A 153 24.69 -11.41 -35.51
CA ALA A 153 24.26 -10.29 -36.34
C ALA A 153 23.79 -9.08 -35.51
N GLU A 154 23.48 -9.29 -34.24
CA GLU A 154 23.09 -8.24 -33.29
C GLU A 154 24.37 -7.58 -32.70
N PRO A 155 24.54 -6.24 -32.81
CA PRO A 155 25.76 -5.55 -32.36
C PRO A 155 26.17 -5.74 -30.89
N TRP A 156 25.23 -5.70 -29.94
CA TRP A 156 25.57 -5.89 -28.51
C TRP A 156 26.06 -7.32 -28.23
N LEU A 157 25.50 -8.34 -28.90
CA LEU A 157 26.04 -9.70 -28.86
C LEU A 157 27.45 -9.78 -29.48
N ALA A 158 27.66 -9.17 -30.65
CA ALA A 158 28.96 -9.22 -31.34
C ALA A 158 30.08 -8.51 -30.57
N GLU A 159 29.78 -7.38 -29.94
CA GLU A 159 30.72 -6.52 -29.21
C GLU A 159 30.95 -7.00 -27.78
N SER A 160 29.86 -7.31 -27.05
CA SER A 160 29.88 -7.43 -25.59
C SER A 160 29.63 -8.83 -25.03
N ALA A 161 29.17 -9.82 -25.82
CA ALA A 161 28.82 -11.13 -25.28
C ALA A 161 29.96 -12.17 -25.30
N ASP A 162 30.10 -12.91 -24.19
CA ASP A 162 30.82 -14.17 -24.12
C ASP A 162 29.85 -15.35 -24.30
N LEU A 163 29.72 -15.82 -25.54
CA LEU A 163 28.88 -16.97 -25.89
C LEU A 163 29.41 -18.32 -25.34
N THR A 164 30.59 -18.35 -24.69
CA THR A 164 31.05 -19.53 -23.94
C THR A 164 30.46 -19.60 -22.53
N ARG A 165 29.85 -18.50 -22.05
CA ARG A 165 29.27 -18.33 -20.72
C ARG A 165 27.81 -17.89 -20.78
N VAL A 166 26.98 -18.70 -21.46
CA VAL A 166 25.53 -18.48 -21.50
C VAL A 166 24.84 -19.24 -20.38
N PHE A 167 23.96 -18.56 -19.65
CA PHE A 167 23.14 -19.13 -18.59
C PHE A 167 21.67 -19.04 -19.00
N VAL A 168 20.92 -20.13 -18.83
CA VAL A 168 19.47 -20.15 -19.08
C VAL A 168 18.75 -20.07 -17.74
N SER A 169 17.93 -19.04 -17.57
CA SER A 169 17.30 -18.66 -16.31
C SER A 169 15.81 -18.45 -16.49
N GLY A 170 15.06 -18.57 -15.40
CA GLY A 170 13.67 -18.11 -15.36
C GLY A 170 13.00 -18.40 -14.03
N GLU A 171 11.87 -17.75 -13.83
CA GLU A 171 11.02 -17.90 -12.65
C GLU A 171 9.75 -18.68 -12.99
N SER A 172 9.28 -19.55 -12.10
CA SER A 172 8.01 -20.28 -12.27
C SER A 172 7.98 -21.04 -13.61
N ALA A 173 7.03 -20.73 -14.51
CA ALA A 173 6.94 -21.31 -15.84
C ALA A 173 8.23 -21.11 -16.66
N GLY A 174 8.86 -19.94 -16.56
CA GLY A 174 10.17 -19.66 -17.14
C GLY A 174 11.30 -20.51 -16.54
N GLY A 175 11.20 -20.88 -15.26
CA GLY A 175 12.11 -21.83 -14.61
C GLY A 175 11.94 -23.26 -15.14
N ASN A 176 10.71 -23.69 -15.41
CA ASN A 176 10.43 -24.96 -16.10
C ASN A 176 10.94 -24.92 -17.56
N LEU A 177 10.70 -23.82 -18.27
CA LEU A 177 11.18 -23.60 -19.63
C LEU A 177 12.72 -23.65 -19.71
N ALA A 178 13.41 -22.97 -18.80
CA ALA A 178 14.87 -22.97 -18.70
C ALA A 178 15.44 -24.38 -18.54
N HIS A 179 14.78 -25.25 -17.78
CA HIS A 179 15.15 -26.67 -17.67
C HIS A 179 15.03 -27.40 -19.02
N HIS A 180 13.87 -27.35 -19.69
CA HIS A 180 13.67 -28.09 -20.94
C HIS A 180 14.54 -27.58 -22.08
N VAL A 181 14.76 -26.27 -22.17
CA VAL A 181 15.67 -25.65 -23.13
C VAL A 181 17.11 -26.15 -22.90
N ALA A 182 17.56 -26.24 -21.65
CA ALA A 182 18.89 -26.78 -21.32
C ALA A 182 19.02 -28.28 -21.61
N VAL A 183 18.00 -29.11 -21.28
CA VAL A 183 17.98 -30.55 -21.63
C VAL A 183 18.04 -30.75 -23.14
N ARG A 184 17.23 -30.01 -23.89
CA ARG A 184 17.20 -30.07 -25.37
C ARG A 184 18.55 -29.68 -25.96
N PHE A 185 19.11 -28.55 -25.53
CA PHE A 185 20.41 -28.07 -26.00
C PHE A 185 21.53 -29.10 -25.72
N ALA A 186 21.54 -29.70 -24.53
CA ALA A 186 22.49 -30.75 -24.15
C ALA A 186 22.36 -32.01 -25.02
N SER A 187 21.13 -32.44 -25.32
CA SER A 187 20.82 -33.59 -26.19
C SER A 187 21.22 -33.35 -27.65
N GLU A 188 20.89 -32.18 -28.20
CA GLU A 188 21.27 -31.78 -29.56
C GLU A 188 22.79 -31.68 -29.69
N SER A 189 23.46 -31.05 -28.72
CA SER A 189 24.93 -30.92 -28.71
C SER A 189 25.65 -32.26 -28.60
N SER A 190 25.12 -33.19 -27.80
CA SER A 190 25.65 -34.55 -27.68
C SER A 190 25.54 -35.33 -29.00
N THR A 191 24.41 -35.19 -29.71
CA THR A 191 24.20 -35.77 -31.04
C THR A 191 25.13 -35.16 -32.09
N LEU A 192 25.37 -33.84 -32.03
CA LEU A 192 26.26 -33.13 -32.96
C LEU A 192 27.74 -33.52 -32.74
N ALA A 193 28.16 -33.66 -31.48
CA ALA A 193 29.48 -34.17 -31.12
C ALA A 193 29.69 -35.62 -31.59
N ALA A 194 28.66 -36.48 -31.46
CA ALA A 194 28.70 -37.87 -31.92
C ALA A 194 28.78 -38.02 -33.46
N THR A 195 28.30 -37.03 -34.23
CA THR A 195 28.40 -37.02 -35.70
C THR A 195 29.67 -36.34 -36.23
N GLY A 196 30.53 -35.82 -35.36
CA GLY A 196 31.80 -35.18 -35.74
C GLY A 196 31.65 -33.82 -36.42
N ALA A 197 30.46 -33.22 -36.39
CA ALA A 197 30.23 -31.88 -36.89
C ALA A 197 30.83 -30.85 -35.93
N ALA A 198 31.43 -29.77 -36.48
CA ALA A 198 32.04 -28.72 -35.67
C ALA A 198 31.00 -28.06 -34.76
N ALA A 199 31.21 -28.09 -33.45
CA ALA A 199 30.34 -27.45 -32.49
C ALA A 199 30.32 -25.92 -32.71
N ALA A 200 29.13 -25.34 -32.70
CA ALA A 200 28.95 -23.88 -32.75
C ALA A 200 29.60 -23.22 -31.51
N PRO A 201 30.04 -21.95 -31.59
CA PRO A 201 30.75 -21.25 -30.49
C PRO A 201 29.85 -20.88 -29.29
N LEU A 202 28.70 -21.54 -29.13
CA LEU A 202 27.73 -21.30 -28.07
C LEU A 202 27.80 -22.43 -27.04
N HIS A 203 28.04 -22.10 -25.78
CA HIS A 203 28.07 -23.05 -24.67
C HIS A 203 27.18 -22.54 -23.52
N VAL A 204 26.22 -23.38 -23.14
CA VAL A 204 25.38 -23.15 -21.96
C VAL A 204 26.16 -23.59 -20.73
N ALA A 205 26.70 -22.63 -19.97
CA ALA A 205 27.55 -22.84 -18.81
C ALA A 205 26.77 -23.14 -17.51
N GLY A 206 25.46 -22.88 -17.47
CA GLY A 206 24.62 -23.19 -16.32
C GLY A 206 23.13 -22.96 -16.56
N SER A 207 22.32 -23.50 -15.67
CA SER A 207 20.87 -23.24 -15.60
C SER A 207 20.49 -22.70 -14.23
N ILE A 208 19.63 -21.67 -14.18
CA ILE A 208 19.17 -21.04 -12.93
C ILE A 208 17.64 -21.13 -12.88
N LEU A 209 17.14 -22.04 -12.05
CA LEU A 209 15.71 -22.36 -11.97
C LEU A 209 15.13 -21.73 -10.70
N ILE A 210 14.38 -20.64 -10.84
CA ILE A 210 13.77 -19.94 -9.71
C ILE A 210 12.33 -20.43 -9.53
N THR A 211 12.04 -21.03 -8.36
CA THR A 211 10.73 -21.62 -8.03
C THR A 211 10.05 -22.35 -9.20
N PRO A 212 10.75 -23.26 -9.91
CA PRO A 212 10.33 -23.75 -11.22
C PRO A 212 8.98 -24.47 -11.16
N PHE A 213 8.10 -24.11 -12.09
CA PHE A 213 6.74 -24.61 -12.18
C PHE A 213 6.73 -26.05 -12.70
N PHE A 214 6.94 -27.02 -11.79
CA PHE A 214 6.84 -28.46 -12.08
C PHE A 214 5.49 -29.03 -11.61
N GLY A 215 5.04 -30.10 -12.26
CA GLY A 215 3.77 -30.76 -12.02
C GLY A 215 3.90 -32.22 -11.57
N GLY A 216 2.75 -32.86 -11.43
CA GLY A 216 2.56 -34.30 -11.27
C GLY A 216 1.11 -34.60 -10.94
N VAL A 217 0.62 -35.82 -11.20
CA VAL A 217 -0.77 -36.18 -10.82
C VAL A 217 -0.86 -36.36 -9.31
N GLU A 218 0.06 -37.11 -8.72
CA GLU A 218 0.19 -37.24 -7.27
C GLU A 218 0.61 -35.90 -6.64
N ARG A 219 -0.11 -35.51 -5.58
CA ARG A 219 0.18 -34.31 -4.78
C ARG A 219 1.37 -34.56 -3.87
N THR A 220 2.14 -33.51 -3.62
CA THR A 220 3.12 -33.48 -2.52
C THR A 220 2.42 -33.25 -1.18
N GLY A 221 3.18 -33.26 -0.07
CA GLY A 221 2.62 -32.94 1.24
C GLY A 221 2.05 -31.52 1.27
N ILE A 222 2.87 -30.54 0.89
CA ILE A 222 2.48 -29.13 0.85
C ILE A 222 1.38 -28.80 -0.17
N GLU A 223 1.16 -29.61 -1.21
CA GLU A 223 0.00 -29.42 -2.10
C GLU A 223 -1.29 -30.07 -1.61
N SER A 224 -1.18 -31.03 -0.68
CA SER A 224 -2.33 -31.68 -0.05
C SER A 224 -2.84 -30.86 1.15
N ASP A 225 -1.94 -30.10 1.78
CA ASP A 225 -2.20 -29.20 2.91
C ASP A 225 -1.47 -27.85 2.64
N PRO A 226 -2.04 -26.98 1.78
CA PRO A 226 -1.37 -25.76 1.33
C PRO A 226 -1.31 -24.69 2.43
N PRO A 227 -0.20 -23.94 2.55
CA PRO A 227 -0.11 -22.84 3.52
C PRO A 227 -1.17 -21.78 3.24
N ALA A 228 -1.78 -21.23 4.29
CA ALA A 228 -2.80 -20.20 4.15
C ALA A 228 -2.25 -18.91 3.52
N GLY A 229 -3.01 -18.33 2.59
CA GLY A 229 -2.71 -17.04 1.97
C GLY A 229 -1.50 -17.01 1.03
N VAL A 230 -1.20 -18.12 0.34
CA VAL A 230 -0.16 -18.18 -0.70
C VAL A 230 -0.63 -17.58 -2.03
N SER A 231 0.27 -16.90 -2.75
CA SER A 231 0.03 -16.30 -4.07
C SER A 231 -0.36 -17.31 -5.16
N LEU A 232 0.24 -18.51 -5.16
CA LEU A 232 -0.10 -19.60 -6.08
C LEU A 232 -0.98 -20.63 -5.35
N THR A 233 -2.26 -20.68 -5.70
CA THR A 233 -3.21 -21.64 -5.13
C THR A 233 -3.21 -22.99 -5.87
N VAL A 234 -3.74 -24.03 -5.22
CA VAL A 234 -3.95 -25.36 -5.84
C VAL A 234 -4.85 -25.28 -7.08
N GLU A 235 -5.87 -24.42 -7.05
CA GLU A 235 -6.78 -24.20 -8.18
C GLU A 235 -6.06 -23.54 -9.37
N MET A 236 -5.31 -22.46 -9.13
CA MET A 236 -4.51 -21.79 -10.16
C MET A 236 -3.48 -22.74 -10.77
N PHE A 237 -2.78 -23.52 -9.94
CA PHE A 237 -1.81 -24.51 -10.38
C PHE A 237 -2.43 -25.56 -11.32
N ASP A 238 -3.62 -26.05 -10.98
CA ASP A 238 -4.34 -27.04 -11.79
C ASP A 238 -4.85 -26.43 -13.10
N GLN A 239 -5.43 -25.23 -13.06
CA GLN A 239 -5.98 -24.55 -14.24
C GLN A 239 -4.89 -24.14 -15.22
N PHE A 240 -3.77 -23.59 -14.74
CA PHE A 240 -2.61 -23.32 -15.60
C PHE A 240 -2.16 -24.59 -16.30
N TRP A 241 -1.87 -25.69 -15.58
CA TRP A 241 -1.47 -26.94 -16.23
C TRP A 241 -2.50 -27.49 -17.23
N ARG A 242 -3.79 -27.38 -16.92
CA ARG A 242 -4.89 -27.79 -17.82
C ARG A 242 -4.92 -26.95 -19.10
N MET A 243 -4.57 -25.67 -19.03
CA MET A 243 -4.44 -24.78 -20.19
C MET A 243 -3.11 -24.94 -20.92
N SER A 244 -1.98 -25.18 -20.24
CA SER A 244 -0.65 -25.29 -20.87
C SER A 244 -0.42 -26.61 -21.60
N LEU A 245 -0.94 -27.73 -21.11
CA LEU A 245 -0.63 -29.06 -21.65
C LEU A 245 -1.48 -29.40 -22.89
N PRO A 246 -1.05 -30.37 -23.73
CA PRO A 246 -1.90 -30.92 -24.78
C PRO A 246 -3.26 -31.39 -24.23
N VAL A 247 -4.33 -31.20 -25.00
CA VAL A 247 -5.69 -31.57 -24.57
C VAL A 247 -5.75 -33.07 -24.24
N GLY A 248 -6.24 -33.39 -23.03
CA GLY A 248 -6.30 -34.76 -22.51
C GLY A 248 -5.02 -35.27 -21.85
N ALA A 249 -3.92 -34.52 -21.86
CA ALA A 249 -2.72 -34.86 -21.09
C ALA A 249 -2.89 -34.53 -19.59
N THR A 250 -2.24 -35.32 -18.73
CA THR A 250 -2.22 -35.08 -17.29
C THR A 250 -0.92 -34.37 -16.88
N ARG A 251 -0.84 -33.92 -15.62
CA ARG A 251 0.36 -33.27 -15.06
C ARG A 251 1.59 -34.18 -14.94
N ASP A 252 1.47 -35.47 -15.25
CA ASP A 252 2.61 -36.39 -15.42
C ASP A 252 3.18 -36.39 -16.85
N HIS A 253 2.64 -35.55 -17.74
CA HIS A 253 3.23 -35.27 -19.05
C HIS A 253 4.67 -34.75 -18.89
N PRO A 254 5.64 -35.15 -19.74
CA PRO A 254 7.05 -34.84 -19.52
C PRO A 254 7.41 -33.35 -19.42
N ALA A 255 6.63 -32.47 -20.06
CA ALA A 255 6.80 -31.03 -19.94
C ALA A 255 6.48 -30.50 -18.51
N ALA A 256 5.52 -31.14 -17.82
CA ALA A 256 5.13 -30.77 -16.47
C ALA A 256 5.97 -31.50 -15.42
N ASN A 257 6.12 -32.82 -15.54
CA ASN A 257 6.83 -33.66 -14.57
C ASN A 257 8.11 -34.26 -15.21
N PRO A 258 9.30 -33.66 -15.03
CA PRO A 258 10.55 -34.18 -15.61
C PRO A 258 10.92 -35.61 -15.18
N PHE A 259 10.32 -36.13 -14.12
CA PHE A 259 10.55 -37.48 -13.58
C PHE A 259 9.29 -38.36 -13.59
N GLY A 260 8.26 -37.95 -14.33
CA GLY A 260 7.01 -38.72 -14.50
C GLY A 260 7.19 -40.01 -15.31
N PRO A 261 6.19 -40.91 -15.32
CA PRO A 261 6.30 -42.23 -15.96
C PRO A 261 6.58 -42.21 -17.47
N GLY A 262 6.16 -41.14 -18.16
CA GLY A 262 6.42 -40.93 -19.59
C GLY A 262 7.69 -40.14 -19.91
N SER A 263 8.44 -39.69 -18.89
CA SER A 263 9.51 -38.72 -19.07
C SER A 263 10.81 -39.39 -19.54
N PRO A 264 11.56 -38.76 -20.47
CA PRO A 264 12.77 -39.33 -21.03
C PRO A 264 13.95 -39.20 -20.06
N ILE A 265 13.88 -39.93 -18.94
CA ILE A 265 14.89 -39.92 -17.85
C ILE A 265 16.30 -40.23 -18.40
N SER A 266 16.40 -40.99 -19.50
CA SER A 266 17.65 -41.21 -20.22
C SER A 266 18.35 -39.90 -20.66
N LEU A 267 17.60 -38.91 -21.15
CA LEU A 267 18.14 -37.59 -21.55
C LEU A 267 18.63 -36.79 -20.34
N VAL A 268 17.97 -36.92 -19.20
CA VAL A 268 18.38 -36.27 -17.94
C VAL A 268 19.61 -36.98 -17.33
N THR A 269 19.70 -38.30 -17.41
CA THR A 269 20.87 -39.06 -16.94
C THR A 269 22.10 -38.88 -17.83
N ALA A 270 21.93 -38.67 -19.15
CA ALA A 270 23.02 -38.42 -20.10
C ALA A 270 23.92 -37.26 -19.64
N ALA A 271 25.23 -37.39 -19.86
CA ALA A 271 26.27 -36.65 -19.12
C ALA A 271 26.43 -35.14 -19.45
N ALA A 272 25.46 -34.51 -20.14
CA ALA A 272 25.61 -33.20 -20.77
C ALA A 272 24.76 -32.05 -20.19
N LEU A 273 23.93 -32.30 -19.17
CA LEU A 273 23.26 -31.20 -18.45
C LEU A 273 24.30 -30.29 -17.77
N PRO A 274 24.26 -28.97 -17.98
CA PRO A 274 25.16 -28.04 -17.32
C PRO A 274 24.86 -27.96 -15.80
N PRO A 275 25.75 -27.36 -15.00
CA PRO A 275 25.48 -27.10 -13.59
C PRO A 275 24.14 -26.38 -13.39
N VAL A 276 23.38 -26.77 -12.36
CA VAL A 276 22.04 -26.23 -12.09
C VAL A 276 22.01 -25.56 -10.72
N LEU A 277 21.62 -24.29 -10.67
CA LEU A 277 21.17 -23.62 -9.46
C LEU A 277 19.64 -23.74 -9.39
N VAL A 278 19.13 -24.26 -8.27
CA VAL A 278 17.70 -24.35 -7.97
C VAL A 278 17.40 -23.48 -6.76
N VAL A 279 16.47 -22.53 -6.92
CA VAL A 279 15.98 -21.68 -5.83
C VAL A 279 14.60 -22.16 -5.41
N ALA A 280 14.45 -22.51 -4.14
CA ALA A 280 13.19 -22.95 -3.54
C ALA A 280 12.72 -21.93 -2.50
N ALA A 281 11.47 -21.46 -2.63
CA ALA A 281 10.81 -20.62 -1.64
C ALA A 281 10.12 -21.49 -0.57
N GLY A 282 10.16 -21.08 0.69
CA GLY A 282 9.77 -21.92 1.83
C GLY A 282 8.25 -22.02 2.06
N ARG A 283 7.49 -21.03 1.60
CA ARG A 283 6.02 -20.98 1.64
C ARG A 283 5.37 -21.24 0.28
N ASP A 284 6.17 -21.53 -0.74
CA ASP A 284 5.69 -21.85 -2.10
C ASP A 284 5.01 -23.23 -2.15
N LEU A 285 3.81 -23.29 -2.74
CA LEU A 285 3.08 -24.51 -3.05
C LEU A 285 3.94 -25.57 -3.76
N LEU A 286 4.93 -25.15 -4.55
CA LEU A 286 5.77 -26.05 -5.34
C LEU A 286 7.06 -26.49 -4.62
N ARG A 287 7.32 -25.99 -3.40
CA ARG A 287 8.55 -26.26 -2.63
C ARG A 287 9.00 -27.71 -2.68
N ASP A 288 8.11 -28.64 -2.35
CA ASP A 288 8.43 -30.07 -2.29
C ASP A 288 8.79 -30.64 -3.68
N ARG A 289 8.17 -30.15 -4.77
CA ARG A 289 8.54 -30.52 -6.14
C ARG A 289 9.91 -29.96 -6.53
N VAL A 290 10.18 -28.71 -6.18
CA VAL A 290 11.45 -28.02 -6.47
C VAL A 290 12.63 -28.68 -5.73
N VAL A 291 12.47 -28.96 -4.44
CA VAL A 291 13.46 -29.68 -3.62
C VAL A 291 13.64 -31.11 -4.13
N GLY A 292 12.55 -31.86 -4.32
CA GLY A 292 12.61 -33.24 -4.82
C GLY A 292 13.21 -33.36 -6.22
N TYR A 293 13.04 -32.35 -7.08
CA TYR A 293 13.70 -32.25 -8.37
C TYR A 293 15.23 -32.12 -8.21
N ALA A 294 15.70 -31.21 -7.35
CA ALA A 294 17.12 -31.00 -7.09
C ALA A 294 17.78 -32.25 -6.48
N GLU A 295 17.12 -32.90 -5.53
CA GLU A 295 17.59 -34.14 -4.90
C GLU A 295 17.69 -35.30 -5.91
N ARG A 296 16.69 -35.47 -6.79
CA ARG A 296 16.73 -36.50 -7.84
C ARG A 296 17.90 -36.29 -8.80
N LEU A 297 18.16 -35.06 -9.24
CA LEU A 297 19.32 -34.75 -10.07
C LEU A 297 20.66 -35.02 -9.35
N ARG A 298 20.76 -34.72 -8.05
CA ARG A 298 21.95 -35.07 -7.24
C ARG A 298 22.13 -36.57 -7.13
N GLY A 299 21.06 -37.34 -6.94
CA GLY A 299 21.06 -38.79 -6.96
C GLY A 299 21.54 -39.37 -8.30
N MET A 300 21.31 -38.66 -9.40
CA MET A 300 21.86 -38.96 -10.74
C MET A 300 23.28 -38.43 -10.97
N GLY A 301 23.96 -37.91 -9.94
CA GLY A 301 25.34 -37.42 -10.01
C GLY A 301 25.52 -36.06 -10.69
N LYS A 302 24.45 -35.27 -10.86
CA LYS A 302 24.55 -33.92 -11.47
C LYS A 302 25.05 -32.88 -10.49
N ALA A 303 25.76 -31.88 -11.01
CA ALA A 303 26.19 -30.70 -10.26
C ALA A 303 24.99 -29.77 -10.01
N VAL A 304 24.34 -29.93 -8.86
CA VAL A 304 23.14 -29.15 -8.50
C VAL A 304 23.34 -28.45 -7.16
N GLU A 305 23.21 -27.13 -7.17
CA GLU A 305 23.08 -26.29 -5.98
C GLU A 305 21.60 -26.02 -5.69
N LEU A 306 21.21 -26.06 -4.42
CA LEU A 306 19.84 -25.83 -3.95
C LEU A 306 19.93 -24.79 -2.84
N VAL A 307 19.23 -23.67 -3.03
CA VAL A 307 19.19 -22.57 -2.06
C VAL A 307 17.75 -22.36 -1.62
N GLY A 308 17.53 -22.46 -0.31
CA GLY A 308 16.22 -22.30 0.31
C GLY A 308 16.03 -20.86 0.81
N PHE A 309 14.90 -20.27 0.45
CA PHE A 309 14.43 -18.98 0.93
C PHE A 309 13.24 -19.21 1.86
N ASP A 310 13.53 -19.63 3.10
CA ASP A 310 12.58 -20.27 4.02
C ASP A 310 11.30 -19.44 4.32
N ALA A 311 11.35 -18.11 4.24
CA ALA A 311 10.23 -17.20 4.52
C ALA A 311 9.42 -16.79 3.28
N GLU A 312 9.94 -17.03 2.08
CA GLU A 312 9.42 -16.48 0.83
C GLU A 312 8.32 -17.34 0.21
N GLU A 313 7.50 -16.72 -0.65
CA GLU A 313 6.42 -17.37 -1.41
C GLU A 313 6.73 -17.49 -2.91
N HIS A 314 5.77 -18.01 -3.69
CA HIS A 314 5.94 -18.19 -5.13
C HIS A 314 6.02 -16.82 -5.85
N GLY A 315 7.07 -16.62 -6.67
CA GLY A 315 7.27 -15.38 -7.42
C GLY A 315 7.88 -14.21 -6.62
N PHE A 316 8.44 -14.45 -5.43
CA PHE A 316 8.98 -13.38 -4.56
C PHE A 316 10.02 -12.47 -5.25
N SER A 317 10.78 -13.03 -6.20
CA SER A 317 11.87 -12.34 -6.90
C SER A 317 11.41 -11.27 -7.89
N VAL A 318 10.38 -11.54 -8.70
CA VAL A 318 9.76 -10.49 -9.54
C VAL A 318 8.68 -9.72 -8.78
N GLY A 319 8.08 -10.29 -7.73
CA GLY A 319 7.10 -9.60 -6.89
C GLY A 319 7.71 -8.43 -6.12
N GLN A 320 8.94 -8.60 -5.61
CA GLN A 320 9.70 -7.60 -4.87
C GLN A 320 11.16 -7.49 -5.38
N PRO A 321 11.39 -6.98 -6.60
CA PRO A 321 12.71 -7.03 -7.23
C PRO A 321 13.78 -6.15 -6.54
N TRP A 322 13.39 -5.23 -5.65
CA TRP A 322 14.30 -4.48 -4.75
C TRP A 322 14.30 -4.99 -3.30
N GLY A 323 13.48 -5.98 -2.97
CA GLY A 323 13.43 -6.59 -1.64
C GLY A 323 14.76 -7.22 -1.23
N GLN A 324 14.98 -7.36 0.08
CA GLN A 324 16.15 -8.07 0.61
C GLN A 324 16.24 -9.53 0.09
N PRO A 325 15.13 -10.30 -0.04
CA PRO A 325 15.18 -11.66 -0.60
C PRO A 325 15.63 -11.70 -2.06
N ALA A 326 15.10 -10.82 -2.92
CA ALA A 326 15.56 -10.68 -4.31
C ALA A 326 17.03 -10.25 -4.38
N THR A 327 17.46 -9.37 -3.48
CA THR A 327 18.88 -8.96 -3.34
C THR A 327 19.78 -10.16 -3.02
N ASP A 328 19.41 -10.99 -2.05
CA ASP A 328 20.17 -12.19 -1.69
C ASP A 328 20.16 -13.25 -2.81
N MET A 329 19.05 -13.40 -3.51
CA MET A 329 18.98 -14.26 -4.69
C MET A 329 19.91 -13.77 -5.80
N ILE A 330 19.94 -12.47 -6.11
CA ILE A 330 20.86 -11.88 -7.10
C ILE A 330 22.33 -12.10 -6.69
N ARG A 331 22.67 -12.00 -5.39
CA ARG A 331 24.02 -12.34 -4.89
C ARG A 331 24.37 -13.82 -5.13
N VAL A 332 23.42 -14.73 -4.91
CA VAL A 332 23.58 -16.17 -5.16
C VAL A 332 23.76 -16.46 -6.65
N MET A 333 22.92 -15.86 -7.52
CA MET A 333 23.06 -15.93 -8.98
C MET A 333 24.43 -15.40 -9.43
N LYS A 334 24.90 -14.29 -8.83
CA LYS A 334 26.21 -13.69 -9.12
C LYS A 334 27.36 -14.62 -8.82
N ARG A 335 27.39 -15.20 -7.63
CA ARG A 335 28.41 -16.20 -7.28
C ARG A 335 28.32 -17.41 -8.23
N PHE A 336 27.13 -17.94 -8.52
CA PHE A 336 26.95 -19.07 -9.41
C PHE A 336 27.43 -18.80 -10.86
N VAL A 337 27.16 -17.62 -11.41
CA VAL A 337 27.61 -17.20 -12.75
C VAL A 337 29.13 -16.97 -12.81
N GLN A 338 29.74 -16.54 -11.69
CA GLN A 338 31.18 -16.28 -11.59
C GLN A 338 32.02 -17.53 -11.27
N GLU A 339 31.51 -18.42 -10.42
CA GLU A 339 32.27 -19.54 -9.81
C GLU A 339 31.75 -20.94 -10.20
N GLY A 340 30.54 -21.04 -10.74
CA GLY A 340 29.85 -22.31 -11.00
C GLY A 340 29.10 -22.89 -9.78
N ALA A 341 28.71 -24.17 -9.88
CA ALA A 341 28.01 -24.86 -8.79
C ALA A 341 28.96 -25.26 -7.65
N LEU A 342 28.51 -25.08 -6.41
CA LEU A 342 29.25 -25.50 -5.22
C LEU A 342 29.37 -27.04 -5.09
N PRO A 343 30.45 -27.55 -4.46
CA PRO A 343 30.59 -28.98 -4.17
C PRO A 343 29.46 -29.54 -3.31
N VAL A 344 29.08 -30.80 -3.56
CA VAL A 344 27.91 -31.49 -2.97
C VAL A 344 27.81 -31.40 -1.43
N ALA A 345 28.95 -31.35 -0.73
CA ALA A 345 29.00 -31.25 0.74
C ALA A 345 28.51 -29.90 1.32
N ALA A 346 28.26 -28.88 0.48
CA ALA A 346 27.85 -27.54 0.90
C ALA A 346 26.42 -27.16 0.45
N SER A 347 25.62 -28.13 0.01
CA SER A 347 24.59 -27.93 -1.01
C SER A 347 23.13 -27.76 -0.54
N TYR A 348 22.90 -27.55 0.75
CA TYR A 348 21.70 -26.87 1.27
C TYR A 348 22.17 -25.85 2.30
N ARG A 349 21.86 -24.57 2.05
CA ARG A 349 22.25 -23.44 2.90
C ARG A 349 21.18 -22.37 2.86
N ARG A 350 21.06 -21.64 3.97
CA ARG A 350 20.32 -20.37 4.00
C ARG A 350 21.11 -19.28 3.26
N PRO A 351 20.47 -18.24 2.69
CA PRO A 351 21.17 -17.23 1.89
C PRO A 351 22.28 -16.49 2.68
N LEU A 352 22.04 -16.30 3.98
CA LEU A 352 23.00 -15.72 4.93
C LEU A 352 24.29 -16.55 5.11
N GLU A 353 24.21 -17.89 5.00
CA GLU A 353 25.36 -18.79 5.13
C GLU A 353 26.24 -18.87 3.86
N LEU A 354 25.75 -18.32 2.75
CA LEU A 354 26.50 -18.14 1.51
C LEU A 354 27.23 -16.79 1.52
N CYS A 355 26.61 -15.73 2.05
CA CYS A 355 27.21 -14.40 2.16
C CYS A 355 28.43 -14.37 3.11
N ALA A 356 28.45 -15.20 4.16
CA ALA A 356 29.52 -15.23 5.16
C ALA A 356 30.85 -15.86 4.68
N VAL A 357 30.92 -16.42 3.46
CA VAL A 357 32.09 -17.19 2.98
C VAL A 357 32.98 -16.36 2.03
N VAL A 358 32.50 -15.22 1.53
CA VAL A 358 33.30 -14.34 0.66
C VAL A 358 34.34 -13.59 1.49
N SER A 359 35.63 -13.93 1.30
CA SER A 359 36.72 -13.21 1.96
C SER A 359 36.87 -11.79 1.39
N PRO A 360 37.17 -10.77 2.22
CA PRO A 360 37.25 -9.38 1.76
C PRO A 360 38.40 -9.19 0.75
N PRO A 361 38.25 -8.26 -0.22
CA PRO A 361 39.28 -8.00 -1.22
C PRO A 361 40.56 -7.43 -0.59
N ALA A 362 41.70 -7.79 -1.17
CA ALA A 362 43.01 -7.35 -0.71
C ALA A 362 43.15 -5.81 -0.79
N SER A 363 43.80 -5.22 0.22
CA SER A 363 43.95 -3.77 0.36
C SER A 363 44.69 -3.13 -0.83
N PRO A 364 44.35 -1.87 -1.20
CA PRO A 364 44.98 -1.18 -2.33
C PRO A 364 46.48 -0.90 -2.10
N PRO A 365 47.28 -0.76 -3.17
CA PRO A 365 48.72 -0.52 -3.05
C PRO A 365 49.00 0.90 -2.52
N PRO A 366 50.05 1.09 -1.70
CA PRO A 366 50.40 2.39 -1.16
C PRO A 366 51.07 3.31 -2.19
N LEU A 367 50.73 4.59 -2.17
CA LEU A 367 51.45 5.65 -2.90
C LEU A 367 52.86 5.85 -2.33
N PRO A 368 53.84 6.30 -3.15
CA PRO A 368 55.25 6.31 -2.77
C PRO A 368 55.61 7.46 -1.81
N GLY A 369 56.28 7.11 -0.70
CA GLY A 369 56.87 8.08 0.22
C GLY A 369 58.29 8.53 -0.21
N PRO A 370 58.74 9.74 0.19
CA PRO A 370 60.06 10.25 -0.16
C PRO A 370 61.20 9.62 0.65
N THR A 371 62.26 9.29 -0.10
CA THR A 371 63.64 8.92 0.26
C THR A 371 64.16 9.17 1.69
N ALA A 372 64.35 8.05 2.40
CA ALA A 372 65.55 7.60 3.15
C ALA A 372 66.68 8.57 3.56
N LEU A 373 67.23 8.36 4.77
CA LEU A 373 68.69 8.31 5.02
C LEU A 373 69.06 7.44 6.26
N HIS A 374 70.11 6.63 6.05
CA HIS A 374 71.00 5.79 6.88
C HIS A 374 71.00 5.88 8.45
N HIS A 375 71.45 4.88 9.24
CA HIS A 375 72.58 3.95 9.05
C HIS A 375 72.41 2.52 9.66
N ARG A 376 73.30 1.60 9.22
CA ARG A 376 73.52 0.17 9.54
C ARG A 376 74.67 -0.01 10.59
N PRO A 377 75.15 -1.23 10.96
CA PRO A 377 74.56 -2.59 11.05
C PRO A 377 74.98 -3.45 12.31
N GLY A 378 74.38 -4.66 12.50
CA GLY A 378 74.79 -5.62 13.56
C GLY A 378 74.53 -7.13 13.27
N ARG A 379 75.39 -7.76 12.46
CA ARG A 379 75.54 -9.19 12.07
C ARG A 379 74.72 -10.35 12.73
N ARG A 380 73.83 -10.94 11.90
CA ARG A 380 73.47 -12.38 11.64
C ARG A 380 74.03 -13.55 12.52
N ARG A 381 73.13 -14.50 12.86
CA ARG A 381 73.11 -15.98 12.55
C ARG A 381 71.83 -16.61 13.18
N HIS A 382 70.79 -17.01 12.43
CA HIS A 382 70.54 -18.26 11.66
C HIS A 382 70.10 -19.52 12.46
N ARG A 383 68.92 -20.07 12.05
CA ARG A 383 68.31 -21.41 12.24
C ARG A 383 67.47 -21.74 13.52
N TRP A 384 66.15 -21.61 13.34
CA TRP A 384 65.05 -22.60 13.60
C TRP A 384 65.40 -23.95 14.28
N PRO A 385 64.54 -24.55 15.14
CA PRO A 385 63.15 -24.88 14.73
C PRO A 385 62.02 -25.04 15.81
N ARG A 386 60.78 -25.27 15.29
CA ARG A 386 59.68 -26.13 15.84
C ARG A 386 58.77 -25.65 17.01
N ARG A 387 57.45 -25.92 16.82
CA ARG A 387 56.39 -26.16 17.85
C ARG A 387 56.76 -27.39 18.74
N PRO A 388 56.00 -27.91 19.75
CA PRO A 388 54.63 -27.60 20.23
C PRO A 388 54.41 -27.77 21.78
N ARG A 389 53.15 -28.05 22.20
CA ARG A 389 52.73 -28.99 23.29
C ARG A 389 52.57 -28.51 24.75
N ALA A 390 51.42 -28.88 25.33
CA ALA A 390 51.19 -29.16 26.77
C ALA A 390 51.85 -30.52 27.17
N PRO A 391 51.73 -31.13 28.39
CA PRO A 391 50.83 -30.87 29.54
C PRO A 391 51.43 -31.18 30.95
N HIS A 392 50.57 -31.46 31.95
CA HIS A 392 50.69 -32.44 33.07
C HIS A 392 50.76 -32.01 34.56
N HIS A 393 49.85 -32.65 35.31
CA HIS A 393 49.70 -32.86 36.77
C HIS A 393 50.97 -33.38 37.52
N ARG A 394 51.08 -33.37 38.87
CA ARG A 394 50.42 -34.34 39.80
C ARG A 394 50.70 -34.13 41.32
N TRP A 395 49.66 -34.39 42.15
CA TRP A 395 49.63 -35.24 43.40
C TRP A 395 50.34 -34.76 44.70
N ALA A 396 49.98 -35.19 45.93
CA ALA A 396 48.78 -35.83 46.54
C ALA A 396 48.90 -35.86 48.10
N GLY A 397 47.82 -36.18 48.86
CA GLY A 397 47.86 -36.48 50.31
C GLY A 397 46.49 -36.57 51.03
N LEU A 398 46.30 -37.58 51.90
CA LEU A 398 45.08 -37.94 52.69
C LEU A 398 45.49 -38.17 54.18
N PRO A 399 44.61 -38.50 55.16
CA PRO A 399 43.19 -38.15 55.47
C PRO A 399 43.15 -37.42 56.86
N PRO A 400 42.33 -37.71 57.93
CA PRO A 400 40.97 -38.26 58.10
C PRO A 400 40.00 -37.47 59.08
N GLN A 401 38.71 -37.88 59.11
CA GLN A 401 37.73 -38.04 60.23
C GLN A 401 37.57 -37.00 61.39
N ALA A 402 36.37 -36.73 61.97
CA ALA A 402 34.97 -37.07 61.63
C ALA A 402 33.91 -36.36 62.55
N LEU A 403 32.64 -36.40 62.11
CA LEU A 403 31.38 -36.59 62.89
C LEU A 403 30.65 -35.44 63.65
N LEU A 404 29.29 -35.55 63.64
CA LEU A 404 28.21 -34.88 64.43
C LEU A 404 27.81 -33.43 63.98
N LEU A 405 26.55 -33.04 63.69
CA LEU A 405 25.16 -33.61 63.71
C LEU A 405 24.34 -33.00 62.51
N TRP A 406 23.57 -33.71 61.66
CA TRP A 406 22.20 -34.34 61.79
C TRP A 406 20.99 -33.35 61.61
N PRO A 407 19.87 -33.64 60.88
CA PRO A 407 19.58 -34.63 59.80
C PRO A 407 18.81 -34.10 58.55
N ALA A 408 18.45 -35.03 57.64
CA ALA A 408 17.50 -34.84 56.53
C ALA A 408 16.07 -35.36 56.84
N VAL A 409 15.04 -34.66 56.32
CA VAL A 409 13.59 -34.98 56.27
C VAL A 409 12.99 -34.09 55.15
N SER A 410 12.11 -34.46 54.21
CA SER A 410 11.55 -35.75 53.72
C SER A 410 11.13 -35.58 52.23
N THR A 411 10.70 -36.65 51.55
CA THR A 411 10.07 -36.62 50.21
C THR A 411 8.63 -36.07 50.22
N ALA A 412 8.26 -35.36 49.15
CA ALA A 412 6.87 -35.15 48.71
C ALA A 412 6.56 -36.09 47.52
N PRO A 413 5.29 -36.44 47.24
CA PRO A 413 4.96 -37.64 46.46
C PRO A 413 5.24 -37.50 44.96
N PRO A 414 5.43 -38.62 44.23
CA PRO A 414 5.45 -38.59 42.78
C PRO A 414 4.07 -38.14 42.23
N PRO A 415 4.02 -37.49 41.05
CA PRO A 415 2.76 -37.31 40.34
C PRO A 415 2.16 -38.69 40.00
N PRO A 416 0.82 -38.79 39.88
CA PRO A 416 0.17 -40.08 39.65
C PRO A 416 0.63 -40.71 38.33
N THR A 417 0.72 -42.04 38.32
CA THR A 417 0.91 -42.82 37.11
C THR A 417 -0.30 -42.67 36.18
N MET A 418 -0.27 -41.66 35.31
CA MET A 418 -1.09 -41.62 34.11
C MET A 418 -0.41 -42.50 33.05
N SER A 419 -0.84 -43.75 32.98
CA SER A 419 -0.67 -44.58 31.80
C SER A 419 -1.52 -44.01 30.67
N GLY A 420 -0.89 -43.21 29.80
CA GLY A 420 -1.48 -42.66 28.59
C GLY A 420 -0.36 -42.16 27.69
N ASP A 421 -0.47 -42.42 26.38
CA ASP A 421 0.54 -41.99 25.42
C ASP A 421 0.74 -40.48 25.48
N MET A 422 1.98 -40.04 25.69
CA MET A 422 2.36 -38.62 25.61
C MET A 422 2.31 -38.20 24.13
N ALA A 423 1.13 -37.78 23.69
CA ALA A 423 0.93 -37.18 22.38
C ALA A 423 1.89 -35.99 22.19
N ALA A 424 2.39 -35.82 20.97
CA ALA A 424 3.26 -34.69 20.63
C ALA A 424 2.57 -33.34 20.96
N PRO A 425 3.33 -32.31 21.39
CA PRO A 425 2.77 -30.99 21.64
C PRO A 425 1.97 -30.50 20.43
N ARG A 426 0.71 -30.14 20.66
CA ARG A 426 -0.20 -29.64 19.62
C ARG A 426 -0.44 -28.16 19.82
N ILE A 427 -0.70 -27.43 18.74
CA ILE A 427 -1.11 -26.03 18.81
C ILE A 427 -2.47 -25.95 19.53
N VAL A 428 -2.58 -25.01 20.49
CA VAL A 428 -3.80 -24.73 21.28
C VAL A 428 -4.38 -23.35 21.00
N ASP A 429 -3.57 -22.39 20.58
CA ASP A 429 -3.98 -21.12 19.98
C ASP A 429 -3.01 -20.79 18.84
N ASP A 430 -3.54 -20.31 17.72
CA ASP A 430 -2.78 -19.86 16.55
C ASP A 430 -3.26 -18.46 16.12
N TYR A 431 -2.35 -17.50 16.07
CA TYR A 431 -2.56 -16.22 15.40
C TYR A 431 -1.94 -16.26 13.99
N ARG A 432 -2.68 -16.82 13.03
CA ARG A 432 -2.38 -16.82 11.57
C ARG A 432 -0.96 -17.30 11.22
N GLY A 433 -0.43 -18.28 11.93
CA GLY A 433 0.92 -18.84 11.78
C GLY A 433 2.05 -17.97 12.33
N VAL A 434 1.74 -16.79 12.90
CA VAL A 434 2.73 -15.82 13.38
C VAL A 434 2.96 -15.92 14.88
N ILE A 435 1.96 -16.35 15.64
CA ILE A 435 2.12 -16.74 17.04
C ILE A 435 1.40 -18.06 17.25
N GLN A 436 2.14 -19.13 17.51
CA GLN A 436 1.60 -20.44 17.81
C GLN A 436 1.93 -20.83 19.24
N LEU A 437 0.90 -21.01 20.07
CA LEU A 437 1.01 -21.51 21.43
C LEU A 437 0.72 -23.01 21.43
N PHE A 438 1.62 -23.81 22.00
CA PHE A 438 1.52 -25.26 22.07
C PHE A 438 0.99 -25.72 23.44
N SER A 439 0.46 -26.94 23.49
CA SER A 439 -0.16 -27.55 24.67
C SER A 439 0.79 -27.78 25.86
N ASP A 440 2.11 -27.69 25.64
CA ASP A 440 3.15 -27.75 26.68
C ASP A 440 3.59 -26.37 27.17
N GLY A 441 3.02 -25.28 26.62
CA GLY A 441 3.38 -23.91 26.91
C GLY A 441 4.45 -23.32 25.98
N THR A 442 4.97 -24.08 25.02
CA THR A 442 5.92 -23.55 24.02
C THR A 442 5.25 -22.49 23.14
N VAL A 443 5.95 -21.40 22.87
CA VAL A 443 5.50 -20.33 21.98
C VAL A 443 6.45 -20.25 20.79
N VAL A 444 5.91 -20.33 19.57
CA VAL A 444 6.65 -20.11 18.33
C VAL A 444 6.19 -18.78 17.74
N ARG A 445 7.16 -17.90 17.47
CA ARG A 445 6.95 -16.65 16.74
C ARG A 445 7.58 -16.77 15.36
N SER A 446 6.76 -16.63 14.33
CA SER A 446 7.23 -16.48 12.94
C SER A 446 7.48 -14.99 12.64
N ASP A 447 8.07 -14.69 11.49
CA ASP A 447 8.29 -13.30 11.07
C ASP A 447 6.95 -12.54 10.96
N PRO A 448 6.74 -11.42 11.69
CA PRO A 448 5.53 -10.63 11.59
C PRO A 448 5.31 -9.96 10.21
N SER A 449 6.32 -9.95 9.31
CA SER A 449 6.15 -9.54 7.91
C SER A 449 5.06 -10.33 7.17
N VAL A 450 4.75 -11.56 7.62
CA VAL A 450 3.66 -12.39 7.11
C VAL A 450 2.27 -11.75 7.32
N LEU A 451 2.11 -10.83 8.29
CA LEU A 451 0.86 -10.10 8.53
C LEU A 451 0.74 -8.79 7.76
N ARG A 452 1.86 -8.22 7.30
CA ARG A 452 1.93 -6.94 6.60
C ARG A 452 3.23 -6.87 5.79
N PRO A 453 3.17 -6.68 4.45
CA PRO A 453 4.37 -6.49 3.65
C PRO A 453 5.13 -5.22 4.09
N PRO A 454 6.46 -5.16 3.88
CA PRO A 454 7.27 -4.00 4.25
C PRO A 454 6.94 -2.80 3.36
N GLU A 455 6.11 -1.88 3.84
CA GLU A 455 5.85 -0.58 3.22
C GLU A 455 7.09 0.34 3.33
N LEU A 456 7.41 1.05 2.24
CA LEU A 456 8.45 2.07 2.21
C LEU A 456 7.88 3.41 2.69
N PHE A 457 8.19 3.78 3.93
CA PHE A 457 7.86 5.11 4.46
C PHE A 457 8.96 6.13 4.12
N PRO A 458 8.61 7.38 3.81
CA PRO A 458 9.61 8.40 3.47
C PRO A 458 10.48 8.75 4.67
N ASP A 459 11.77 9.01 4.43
CA ASP A 459 12.65 9.59 5.44
C ASP A 459 12.10 10.97 5.88
N VAL A 460 12.39 11.35 7.12
CA VAL A 460 11.92 12.60 7.73
C VAL A 460 13.14 13.45 8.09
N PRO A 461 13.65 14.28 7.15
CA PRO A 461 14.79 15.14 7.40
C PRO A 461 14.57 16.04 8.61
N GLY A 462 15.59 16.16 9.45
CA GLY A 462 15.55 17.06 10.61
C GLY A 462 14.99 16.45 11.89
N VAL A 463 14.95 15.13 12.03
CA VAL A 463 14.77 14.45 13.33
C VAL A 463 15.94 13.53 13.63
N GLN A 464 16.59 13.71 14.79
CA GLN A 464 17.59 12.80 15.34
C GLN A 464 16.88 11.69 16.14
N TRP A 465 17.45 10.48 16.16
CA TRP A 465 16.97 9.40 17.02
C TRP A 465 18.11 8.57 17.61
N GLN A 466 17.84 7.90 18.72
CA GLN A 466 18.78 6.99 19.41
C GLN A 466 18.03 5.96 20.26
N ASP A 467 18.63 4.79 20.47
CA ASP A 467 18.07 3.72 21.30
C ASP A 467 18.69 3.70 22.70
N VAL A 468 17.87 3.54 23.72
CA VAL A 468 18.31 3.51 25.13
C VAL A 468 17.63 2.36 25.87
N VAL A 469 18.38 1.65 26.72
CA VAL A 469 17.84 0.61 27.61
C VAL A 469 17.16 1.29 28.80
N TYR A 470 15.88 0.98 29.03
CA TYR A 470 15.12 1.51 30.18
C TYR A 470 14.93 0.50 31.31
N ASP A 471 14.90 -0.79 30.99
CA ASP A 471 14.94 -1.88 31.97
C ASP A 471 16.00 -2.92 31.56
N ALA A 472 17.13 -2.92 32.27
CA ALA A 472 18.22 -3.86 32.02
C ALA A 472 17.95 -5.29 32.54
N ALA A 473 17.02 -5.49 33.48
CA ALA A 473 16.66 -6.81 33.99
C ALA A 473 15.82 -7.59 32.96
N HIS A 474 14.97 -6.90 32.22
CA HIS A 474 14.16 -7.47 31.13
C HIS A 474 14.72 -7.19 29.72
N SER A 475 15.86 -6.49 29.63
CA SER A 475 16.50 -6.05 28.36
C SER A 475 15.62 -5.16 27.47
N LEU A 476 14.70 -4.40 28.08
CA LEU A 476 13.75 -3.54 27.37
C LEU A 476 14.39 -2.20 26.99
N LYS A 477 14.11 -1.78 25.75
CA LYS A 477 14.63 -0.55 25.14
C LYS A 477 13.49 0.40 24.77
N LEU A 478 13.86 1.65 24.56
CA LEU A 478 13.04 2.64 23.88
C LEU A 478 13.88 3.40 22.85
N ARG A 479 13.24 3.81 21.75
CA ARG A 479 13.80 4.73 20.77
C ARG A 479 13.34 6.15 21.07
N MET A 480 14.30 7.04 21.31
CA MET A 480 14.08 8.46 21.50
C MET A 480 14.18 9.18 20.15
N TYR A 481 13.34 10.19 19.95
CA TYR A 481 13.32 11.05 18.77
C TYR A 481 13.35 12.52 19.19
N ARG A 482 14.13 13.35 18.50
CA ARG A 482 14.30 14.79 18.81
C ARG A 482 14.44 15.62 17.52
N PRO A 483 13.66 16.69 17.31
CA PRO A 483 13.84 17.61 16.19
C PRO A 483 15.22 18.28 16.19
N SER A 484 15.86 18.35 15.02
CA SER A 484 17.21 18.90 14.82
C SER A 484 17.30 20.43 14.86
N SER A 485 16.17 21.13 14.71
CA SER A 485 16.08 22.58 14.79
C SER A 485 14.84 22.98 15.60
N PRO A 486 14.95 23.84 16.63
CA PRO A 486 13.78 24.41 17.28
C PRO A 486 13.02 25.32 16.30
N ALA A 487 11.69 25.37 16.45
CA ALA A 487 10.83 26.20 15.61
C ALA A 487 11.21 27.71 15.69
N PRO A 488 10.91 28.52 14.66
CA PRO A 488 11.21 29.96 14.65
C PRO A 488 10.69 30.68 15.90
N ALA A 489 11.51 31.60 16.42
CA ALA A 489 11.51 32.00 17.82
C ALA A 489 10.18 32.48 18.43
N ALA A 490 9.65 31.73 19.40
CA ALA A 490 8.74 32.22 20.44
C ALA A 490 8.77 31.36 21.74
N ALA A 491 9.97 31.10 22.30
CA ALA A 491 10.19 30.65 23.69
C ALA A 491 9.37 29.44 24.22
N ALA A 492 8.88 28.55 23.35
CA ALA A 492 8.20 27.32 23.74
C ALA A 492 9.20 26.15 23.81
N ARG A 493 9.33 25.54 24.99
CA ARG A 493 10.04 24.26 25.17
C ARG A 493 9.29 23.12 24.47
N LEU A 494 9.97 22.06 24.06
CA LEU A 494 9.41 20.86 23.43
C LEU A 494 8.67 20.01 24.48
N PRO A 495 7.39 19.64 24.29
CA PRO A 495 6.74 18.63 25.12
C PRO A 495 7.37 17.25 24.92
N VAL A 496 7.12 16.33 25.86
CA VAL A 496 7.58 14.94 25.77
C VAL A 496 6.38 14.03 25.50
N LEU A 497 6.49 13.13 24.53
CA LEU A 497 5.45 12.16 24.16
C LEU A 497 5.97 10.75 24.35
N VAL A 498 5.53 10.03 25.39
CA VAL A 498 5.82 8.60 25.54
C VAL A 498 4.79 7.83 24.73
N TYR A 499 5.23 7.05 23.74
CA TYR A 499 4.38 6.33 22.81
C TYR A 499 4.53 4.81 23.00
N PHE A 500 3.39 4.11 23.09
CA PHE A 500 3.31 2.65 23.12
C PHE A 500 2.65 2.14 21.83
N HIS A 501 3.31 1.18 21.17
CA HIS A 501 2.87 0.67 19.86
C HIS A 501 1.62 -0.23 19.93
N SER A 502 0.91 -0.34 18.80
CA SER A 502 -0.20 -1.27 18.60
C SER A 502 0.29 -2.72 18.46
N GLY A 503 -0.64 -3.68 18.51
CA GLY A 503 -0.31 -5.11 18.33
C GLY A 503 -1.04 -6.09 19.25
N GLY A 504 -2.12 -5.67 19.93
CA GLY A 504 -2.92 -6.55 20.78
C GLY A 504 -2.14 -7.19 21.94
N PHE A 505 -1.11 -6.51 22.44
CA PHE A 505 -0.12 -7.01 23.41
C PHE A 505 0.75 -8.19 22.97
N CYS A 506 0.61 -8.65 21.73
CA CYS A 506 1.25 -9.86 21.25
C CYS A 506 2.21 -9.60 20.08
N LEU A 507 2.16 -8.43 19.44
CA LEU A 507 2.91 -8.10 18.22
C LEU A 507 3.56 -6.71 18.30
N GLY A 508 4.59 -6.50 17.47
CA GLY A 508 5.23 -5.20 17.26
C GLY A 508 6.54 -4.99 18.04
N THR A 509 7.29 -3.97 17.62
CA THR A 509 8.44 -3.36 18.30
C THR A 509 8.69 -1.99 17.67
N PHE A 510 9.28 -1.03 18.40
CA PHE A 510 9.64 0.27 17.83
C PHE A 510 10.62 0.18 16.65
N GLU A 511 11.32 -0.94 16.48
CA GLU A 511 12.27 -1.16 15.38
C GLU A 511 11.57 -1.34 14.01
N GLN A 512 10.27 -1.69 13.97
CA GLN A 512 9.55 -1.88 12.70
C GLN A 512 9.32 -0.54 11.96
N PRO A 513 9.44 -0.51 10.61
CA PRO A 513 9.39 0.74 9.84
C PRO A 513 8.13 1.60 10.10
N ASN A 514 6.95 1.00 10.17
CA ASN A 514 5.70 1.72 10.40
C ASN A 514 5.68 2.46 11.75
N PHE A 515 6.13 1.82 12.84
CA PHE A 515 6.22 2.46 14.15
C PHE A 515 7.37 3.47 14.21
N HIS A 516 8.52 3.13 13.62
CA HIS A 516 9.68 4.00 13.58
C HIS A 516 9.37 5.32 12.88
N THR A 517 8.87 5.25 11.65
CA THR A 517 8.62 6.44 10.84
C THR A 517 7.39 7.19 11.38
N GLY A 518 6.34 6.51 11.86
CA GLY A 518 5.25 7.17 12.60
C GLY A 518 5.75 8.03 13.77
N CYS A 519 6.78 7.58 14.51
CA CYS A 519 7.41 8.37 15.57
C CYS A 519 8.31 9.51 15.05
N LEU A 520 9.02 9.33 13.93
CA LEU A 520 9.72 10.44 13.24
C LEU A 520 8.72 11.55 12.85
N ARG A 521 7.56 11.16 12.30
CA ARG A 521 6.49 12.08 11.88
C ARG A 521 5.90 12.82 13.08
N LEU A 522 5.60 12.11 14.17
CA LEU A 522 5.12 12.72 15.42
C LEU A 522 6.15 13.71 15.98
N ALA A 523 7.44 13.34 16.03
CA ALA A 523 8.49 14.22 16.54
C ALA A 523 8.62 15.50 15.72
N SER A 524 8.61 15.38 14.38
CA SER A 524 8.72 16.50 13.43
C SER A 524 7.48 17.40 13.45
N GLU A 525 6.29 16.83 13.29
CA GLU A 525 5.06 17.61 13.12
C GLU A 525 4.48 18.14 14.43
N LEU A 526 4.66 17.47 15.57
CA LEU A 526 4.20 17.92 16.90
C LEU A 526 5.25 18.75 17.67
N PRO A 527 6.30 19.27 17.01
CA PRO A 527 7.65 19.49 17.55
C PRO A 527 7.87 18.98 18.99
N ALA A 528 8.01 17.65 19.14
CA ALA A 528 8.04 16.98 20.44
C ALA A 528 9.24 16.03 20.57
N VAL A 529 9.69 15.78 21.80
CA VAL A 529 10.61 14.68 22.10
C VAL A 529 9.77 13.41 22.26
N VAL A 530 9.85 12.48 21.32
CA VAL A 530 9.05 11.23 21.35
C VAL A 530 9.90 10.10 21.91
N LEU A 531 9.33 9.27 22.79
CA LEU A 531 9.94 8.06 23.32
C LEU A 531 9.04 6.87 22.96
N SER A 532 9.43 6.07 21.98
CA SER A 532 8.71 4.85 21.58
C SER A 532 9.31 3.66 22.33
N ALA A 533 8.55 3.06 23.25
CA ALA A 533 9.05 2.01 24.15
C ALA A 533 8.56 0.62 23.74
N ASP A 534 9.50 -0.34 23.68
CA ASP A 534 9.16 -1.77 23.62
C ASP A 534 8.63 -2.22 24.98
N TYR A 535 7.77 -3.24 24.97
CA TYR A 535 7.21 -3.88 26.14
C TYR A 535 7.16 -5.39 25.92
N ARG A 536 7.14 -6.18 27.00
CA ARG A 536 7.08 -7.63 26.91
C ARG A 536 5.75 -8.09 26.31
N LEU A 537 5.83 -9.00 25.34
CA LEU A 537 4.67 -9.48 24.58
C LEU A 537 4.10 -10.77 25.18
N GLY A 538 2.78 -10.92 25.12
CA GLY A 538 2.10 -12.20 25.33
C GLY A 538 2.17 -13.09 24.08
N PRO A 539 2.06 -14.42 24.20
CA PRO A 539 1.69 -15.18 25.40
C PRO A 539 2.83 -15.54 26.38
N GLU A 540 4.10 -15.27 26.05
CA GLU A 540 5.26 -15.51 26.94
C GLU A 540 5.17 -14.66 28.22
N HIS A 541 4.74 -13.41 28.05
CA HIS A 541 4.57 -12.43 29.12
C HIS A 541 3.15 -11.86 29.10
N ARG A 542 2.19 -12.69 29.53
CA ARG A 542 0.79 -12.30 29.69
C ARG A 542 0.63 -11.09 30.62
N LEU A 543 -0.46 -10.35 30.42
CA LEU A 543 -0.84 -9.19 31.23
C LEU A 543 -0.90 -9.56 32.72
N PRO A 544 -0.39 -8.70 33.63
CA PRO A 544 -0.11 -7.28 33.43
C PRO A 544 1.31 -6.90 32.94
N ALA A 545 2.15 -7.84 32.49
CA ALA A 545 3.57 -7.57 32.19
C ALA A 545 3.82 -6.30 31.34
N ALA A 546 3.14 -6.13 30.21
CA ALA A 546 3.25 -4.94 29.37
C ALA A 546 2.83 -3.63 30.09
N ILE A 547 1.84 -3.68 30.99
CA ILE A 547 1.39 -2.53 31.77
C ILE A 547 2.44 -2.17 32.86
N ASP A 548 3.10 -3.18 33.42
CA ASP A 548 4.22 -2.99 34.35
C ASP A 548 5.43 -2.36 33.62
N ASP A 549 5.70 -2.79 32.38
CA ASP A 549 6.75 -2.23 31.52
C ASP A 549 6.46 -0.76 31.15
N ALA A 550 5.20 -0.42 30.85
CA ALA A 550 4.79 0.96 30.64
C ALA A 550 5.03 1.84 31.89
N ALA A 551 4.71 1.32 33.07
CA ALA A 551 4.98 2.01 34.34
C ALA A 551 6.49 2.13 34.61
N ALA A 552 7.29 1.14 34.23
CA ALA A 552 8.74 1.16 34.31
C ALA A 552 9.35 2.20 33.35
N ALA A 553 8.87 2.32 32.11
CA ALA A 553 9.30 3.34 31.16
C ALA A 553 9.05 4.77 31.65
N LEU A 554 7.88 5.02 32.27
CA LEU A 554 7.57 6.31 32.90
C LEU A 554 8.42 6.59 34.16
N THR A 555 8.74 5.54 34.92
CA THR A 555 9.65 5.59 36.07
C THR A 555 11.08 5.93 35.64
N TRP A 556 11.57 5.27 34.58
CA TRP A 556 12.86 5.57 33.96
C TRP A 556 12.91 7.00 33.42
N LEU A 557 11.84 7.49 32.77
CA LEU A 557 11.77 8.86 32.25
C LEU A 557 11.87 9.89 33.39
N ARG A 558 11.21 9.66 34.53
CA ARG A 558 11.35 10.48 35.75
C ARG A 558 12.80 10.48 36.24
N ASP A 559 13.44 9.32 36.29
CA ASP A 559 14.80 9.17 36.84
C ASP A 559 15.87 9.73 35.88
N GLN A 560 15.64 9.68 34.58
CA GLN A 560 16.52 10.26 33.55
C GLN A 560 16.29 11.74 33.27
N ALA A 561 15.24 12.34 33.82
CA ALA A 561 14.81 13.71 33.56
C ALA A 561 15.90 14.78 33.74
N VAL A 562 16.89 14.53 34.60
CA VAL A 562 17.99 15.47 34.91
C VAL A 562 19.38 14.94 34.55
N THR A 563 19.50 13.69 34.09
CA THR A 563 20.78 13.03 33.79
C THR A 563 20.98 12.77 32.31
N HIS A 564 19.89 12.51 31.56
CA HIS A 564 19.99 12.17 30.16
C HIS A 564 20.12 13.43 29.28
N PRO A 565 21.12 13.53 28.37
CA PRO A 565 21.44 14.76 27.65
C PRO A 565 20.30 15.40 26.85
N TRP A 566 19.33 14.61 26.34
CA TRP A 566 18.18 15.16 25.63
C TRP A 566 17.02 15.56 26.55
N LEU A 567 16.95 15.03 27.79
CA LEU A 567 15.84 15.28 28.72
C LEU A 567 16.16 16.41 29.71
N ALA A 568 17.44 16.49 30.11
CA ALA A 568 17.98 17.57 30.95
C ALA A 568 18.23 18.88 30.19
N ASP A 569 17.98 18.90 28.88
CA ASP A 569 18.16 20.05 28.00
C ASP A 569 17.11 21.13 28.30
N GLU A 570 17.53 22.40 28.44
CA GLU A 570 16.62 23.51 28.76
C GLU A 570 15.56 23.78 27.67
N SER A 571 15.69 23.18 26.48
CA SER A 571 14.66 23.21 25.46
C SER A 571 13.53 22.21 25.67
N VAL A 572 13.57 21.31 26.67
CA VAL A 572 12.53 20.29 26.93
C VAL A 572 11.63 20.65 28.12
N ASP A 573 10.33 20.37 27.98
CA ASP A 573 9.28 20.68 28.96
C ASP A 573 8.76 19.43 29.67
N LEU A 574 9.46 19.03 30.73
CA LEU A 574 9.05 17.92 31.60
C LEU A 574 7.75 18.21 32.39
N ALA A 575 7.24 19.44 32.36
CA ALA A 575 5.89 19.75 32.88
C ALA A 575 4.77 19.45 31.86
N ARG A 576 5.12 19.13 30.61
CA ARG A 576 4.23 18.69 29.52
C ARG A 576 4.66 17.33 28.98
N VAL A 577 4.57 16.30 29.83
CA VAL A 577 4.65 14.90 29.39
C VAL A 577 3.26 14.39 29.00
N PHE A 578 3.15 13.78 27.84
CA PHE A 578 1.95 13.11 27.35
C PHE A 578 2.22 11.61 27.21
N VAL A 579 1.24 10.78 27.56
CA VAL A 579 1.32 9.32 27.37
C VAL A 579 0.34 8.92 26.27
N ALA A 580 0.87 8.39 25.18
CA ALA A 580 0.15 8.07 23.97
C ALA A 580 0.28 6.60 23.59
N GLY A 581 -0.67 6.13 22.80
CA GLY A 581 -0.55 4.86 22.11
C GLY A 581 -1.75 4.59 21.21
N GLU A 582 -1.66 3.50 20.47
CA GLU A 582 -2.73 3.00 19.61
C GLU A 582 -3.06 1.55 19.98
N SER A 583 -4.33 1.15 19.92
CA SER A 583 -4.76 -0.23 20.21
C SER A 583 -4.32 -0.66 21.63
N SER A 584 -3.49 -1.72 21.77
CA SER A 584 -2.93 -2.16 23.05
C SER A 584 -2.12 -1.07 23.76
N GLY A 585 -1.38 -0.23 23.03
CA GLY A 585 -0.65 0.91 23.61
C GLY A 585 -1.57 1.98 24.22
N ALA A 586 -2.77 2.16 23.66
CA ALA A 586 -3.78 3.05 24.23
C ALA A 586 -4.43 2.45 25.50
N ASN A 587 -4.62 1.13 25.56
CA ASN A 587 -5.00 0.43 26.79
C ASN A 587 -3.92 0.56 27.88
N MET A 588 -2.63 0.43 27.52
CA MET A 588 -1.52 0.71 28.45
C MET A 588 -1.55 2.15 28.97
N SER A 589 -1.83 3.12 28.08
CA SER A 589 -2.01 4.53 28.46
C SER A 589 -3.13 4.71 29.51
N HIS A 590 -4.25 3.98 29.40
CA HIS A 590 -5.29 3.97 30.43
C HIS A 590 -4.78 3.45 31.77
N HIS A 591 -4.13 2.28 31.82
CA HIS A 591 -3.65 1.73 33.10
C HIS A 591 -2.53 2.57 33.73
N VAL A 592 -1.68 3.23 32.94
CA VAL A 592 -0.73 4.24 33.43
C VAL A 592 -1.47 5.43 34.03
N ALA A 593 -2.55 5.92 33.39
CA ALA A 593 -3.39 7.00 33.93
C ALA A 593 -4.00 6.61 35.28
N VAL A 594 -4.52 5.39 35.41
CA VAL A 594 -5.12 4.87 36.64
C VAL A 594 -4.08 4.71 37.75
N ARG A 595 -2.93 4.09 37.46
CA ARG A 595 -1.84 3.91 38.45
C ARG A 595 -1.27 5.26 38.91
N HIS A 596 -1.10 6.22 38.01
CA HIS A 596 -0.65 7.57 38.37
C HIS A 596 -1.71 8.32 39.19
N GLY A 597 -2.97 8.35 38.71
CA GLY A 597 -4.08 9.06 39.34
C GLY A 597 -4.56 8.49 40.69
N SER A 598 -4.20 7.24 41.00
CA SER A 598 -4.42 6.59 42.30
C SER A 598 -3.21 6.65 43.25
N GLY A 599 -2.09 7.23 42.80
CA GLY A 599 -0.84 7.32 43.56
C GLY A 599 0.00 6.04 43.59
N GLN A 600 -0.38 4.98 42.87
CA GLN A 600 0.38 3.73 42.72
C GLN A 600 1.66 3.91 41.88
N LEU A 601 1.68 4.89 40.98
CA LEU A 601 2.85 5.26 40.17
C LEU A 601 3.29 6.71 40.50
N PRO A 602 4.20 6.92 41.47
CA PRO A 602 4.61 8.26 41.91
C PRO A 602 5.59 8.90 40.90
N LEU A 603 5.04 9.78 40.05
CA LEU A 603 5.76 10.57 39.05
C LEU A 603 6.04 12.00 39.55
N SER A 604 6.64 12.12 40.74
CA SER A 604 6.94 13.41 41.37
C SER A 604 7.90 14.30 40.55
N PRO A 605 7.96 15.62 40.81
CA PRO A 605 8.76 16.57 40.03
C PRO A 605 10.23 16.13 39.80
N PRO A 606 10.82 16.43 38.63
CA PRO A 606 10.38 17.44 37.65
C PRO A 606 9.29 16.99 36.67
N LEU A 607 8.93 15.71 36.64
CA LEU A 607 7.96 15.18 35.67
C LEU A 607 6.51 15.57 36.03
N ARG A 608 5.69 15.89 35.02
CA ARG A 608 4.23 15.99 35.13
C ARG A 608 3.56 15.45 33.88
N VAL A 609 2.67 14.48 34.07
CA VAL A 609 1.76 14.02 33.02
C VAL A 609 0.66 15.07 32.81
N ALA A 610 0.68 15.74 31.65
CA ALA A 610 -0.26 16.79 31.28
C ALA A 610 -1.56 16.24 30.67
N GLY A 611 -1.47 15.09 29.98
CA GLY A 611 -2.61 14.36 29.44
C GLY A 611 -2.24 13.01 28.80
N HIS A 612 -3.25 12.28 28.37
CA HIS A 612 -3.16 11.00 27.66
C HIS A 612 -3.79 11.11 26.27
N VAL A 613 -3.24 10.38 25.30
CA VAL A 613 -3.78 10.27 23.93
C VAL A 613 -4.02 8.79 23.62
N MET A 614 -5.28 8.42 23.41
CA MET A 614 -5.71 7.03 23.24
C MET A 614 -6.33 6.85 21.87
N VAL A 615 -5.60 6.24 20.92
CA VAL A 615 -6.09 5.98 19.56
C VAL A 615 -6.61 4.55 19.46
N THR A 616 -7.86 4.39 19.02
CA THR A 616 -8.59 3.12 18.90
C THR A 616 -8.33 2.15 20.07
N PRO A 617 -8.59 2.55 21.34
CA PRO A 617 -8.13 1.80 22.50
C PRO A 617 -8.69 0.37 22.56
N TYR A 618 -7.78 -0.58 22.72
CA TYR A 618 -8.08 -2.01 22.72
C TYR A 618 -8.66 -2.42 24.07
N PHE A 619 -9.98 -2.32 24.20
CA PHE A 619 -10.75 -2.76 25.38
C PHE A 619 -11.57 -4.03 25.08
N GLY A 620 -11.83 -4.79 26.12
CA GLY A 620 -12.56 -6.06 26.07
C GLY A 620 -13.91 -6.03 26.79
N GLY A 621 -14.63 -7.14 26.68
CA GLY A 621 -15.72 -7.57 27.56
C GLY A 621 -16.15 -8.99 27.20
N ALA A 622 -16.72 -9.76 28.12
CA ALA A 622 -17.18 -11.12 27.78
C ALA A 622 -18.34 -11.06 26.76
N GLU A 623 -19.37 -10.29 27.11
CA GLU A 623 -20.50 -9.93 26.24
C GLU A 623 -20.07 -9.09 25.04
N ARG A 624 -20.75 -9.30 23.90
CA ARG A 624 -20.51 -8.58 22.64
C ARG A 624 -21.29 -7.28 22.57
N THR A 625 -20.70 -6.27 21.94
CA THR A 625 -21.42 -5.10 21.41
C THR A 625 -22.15 -5.46 20.11
N ALA A 626 -23.01 -4.56 19.59
CA ALA A 626 -23.75 -4.87 18.36
C ALA A 626 -22.80 -4.96 17.15
N ALA A 627 -21.85 -4.04 17.01
CA ALA A 627 -20.79 -4.07 16.01
C ALA A 627 -19.92 -5.33 16.05
N GLU A 628 -19.59 -5.86 17.25
CA GLU A 628 -18.81 -7.10 17.38
C GLU A 628 -19.61 -8.39 17.07
N ALA A 629 -20.94 -8.30 17.01
CA ALA A 629 -21.85 -9.43 16.79
C ALA A 629 -22.58 -9.38 15.43
N ALA A 630 -22.25 -8.41 14.57
CA ALA A 630 -22.89 -8.23 13.28
C ALA A 630 -22.55 -9.35 12.27
N GLU A 631 -23.58 -9.93 11.66
CA GLU A 631 -23.46 -10.87 10.54
C GLU A 631 -24.22 -10.35 9.30
N PRO A 632 -23.60 -10.29 8.11
CA PRO A 632 -22.19 -10.57 7.84
C PRO A 632 -21.25 -9.55 8.53
N PRO A 633 -19.97 -9.91 8.77
CA PRO A 633 -18.98 -8.96 9.29
C PRO A 633 -18.87 -7.71 8.41
N LEU A 634 -18.52 -6.58 9.02
CA LEU A 634 -18.43 -5.28 8.33
C LEU A 634 -17.48 -5.39 7.12
N ALA A 635 -18.00 -5.08 5.93
CA ALA A 635 -17.32 -5.37 4.67
C ALA A 635 -15.97 -4.64 4.57
N GLY A 636 -14.91 -5.42 4.32
CA GLY A 636 -13.54 -4.92 4.24
C GLY A 636 -12.89 -4.56 5.58
N ALA A 637 -13.49 -4.90 6.73
CA ALA A 637 -12.89 -4.62 8.04
C ALA A 637 -11.52 -5.30 8.20
N VAL A 638 -10.49 -4.50 8.49
CA VAL A 638 -9.10 -4.98 8.57
C VAL A 638 -8.83 -5.77 9.86
N PHE A 639 -9.59 -5.49 10.92
CA PHE A 639 -9.47 -6.13 12.22
C PHE A 639 -10.73 -6.93 12.54
N THR A 640 -10.61 -8.26 12.54
CA THR A 640 -11.76 -9.16 12.64
C THR A 640 -12.05 -9.60 14.08
N GLN A 641 -13.27 -10.09 14.31
CA GLN A 641 -13.67 -10.67 15.59
C GLN A 641 -12.75 -11.83 16.02
N GLU A 642 -12.29 -12.67 15.07
CA GLU A 642 -11.32 -13.74 15.32
C GLU A 642 -9.97 -13.20 15.81
N MET A 643 -9.44 -12.15 15.19
CA MET A 643 -8.19 -11.52 15.62
C MET A 643 -8.33 -10.93 17.03
N TYR A 644 -9.41 -10.21 17.29
CA TYR A 644 -9.74 -9.65 18.59
C TYR A 644 -9.84 -10.72 19.69
N ASP A 645 -10.52 -11.83 19.42
CA ASP A 645 -10.66 -12.95 20.33
C ASP A 645 -9.32 -13.62 20.64
N THR A 646 -8.55 -13.93 19.60
CA THR A 646 -7.28 -14.66 19.71
C THR A 646 -6.20 -13.83 20.42
N LEU A 647 -6.08 -12.53 20.10
CA LEU A 647 -5.14 -11.64 20.78
C LEU A 647 -5.49 -11.46 22.27
N TRP A 648 -6.77 -11.41 22.64
CA TRP A 648 -7.15 -11.44 24.07
C TRP A 648 -6.83 -12.77 24.74
N ARG A 649 -7.09 -13.93 24.10
CA ARG A 649 -6.73 -15.26 24.65
C ARG A 649 -5.22 -15.43 24.84
N LEU A 650 -4.40 -14.87 23.94
CA LEU A 650 -2.94 -14.93 24.04
C LEU A 650 -2.38 -13.95 25.09
N SER A 651 -2.98 -12.76 25.26
CA SER A 651 -2.46 -11.72 26.15
C SER A 651 -2.96 -11.77 27.60
N LEU A 652 -4.17 -12.25 27.87
CA LEU A 652 -4.74 -12.31 29.22
C LEU A 652 -4.07 -13.37 30.10
N PRO A 653 -4.21 -13.31 31.44
CA PRO A 653 -3.88 -14.44 32.32
C PRO A 653 -4.59 -15.72 31.87
N ALA A 654 -3.92 -16.87 31.98
CA ALA A 654 -4.49 -18.14 31.52
C ALA A 654 -5.81 -18.46 32.24
N GLY A 655 -6.87 -18.72 31.47
CA GLY A 655 -8.23 -18.97 32.00
C GLY A 655 -9.05 -17.71 32.35
N ALA A 656 -8.50 -16.50 32.21
CA ALA A 656 -9.26 -15.27 32.37
C ALA A 656 -10.13 -14.97 31.13
N THR A 657 -11.28 -14.34 31.35
CA THR A 657 -12.15 -13.82 30.30
C THR A 657 -11.82 -12.36 29.99
N ARG A 658 -12.39 -11.80 28.92
CA ARG A 658 -12.26 -10.38 28.57
C ARG A 658 -12.87 -9.40 29.58
N ASP A 659 -13.61 -9.88 30.58
CA ASP A 659 -14.04 -9.05 31.72
C ASP A 659 -12.96 -8.90 32.80
N HIS A 660 -11.77 -9.48 32.59
CA HIS A 660 -10.61 -9.21 33.44
C HIS A 660 -10.29 -7.69 33.43
N PRO A 661 -9.95 -7.07 34.58
CA PRO A 661 -9.83 -5.61 34.68
C PRO A 661 -8.80 -4.95 33.75
N VAL A 662 -7.83 -5.69 33.25
CA VAL A 662 -6.85 -5.19 32.26
C VAL A 662 -7.48 -4.99 30.87
N ALA A 663 -8.52 -5.74 30.54
CA ALA A 663 -9.21 -5.71 29.26
C ALA A 663 -10.49 -4.85 29.35
N ASN A 664 -11.36 -5.11 30.32
CA ASN A 664 -12.60 -4.36 30.51
C ASN A 664 -12.45 -3.36 31.68
N PRO A 665 -12.19 -2.06 31.43
CA PRO A 665 -11.98 -1.08 32.51
C PRO A 665 -13.23 -0.83 33.37
N PHE A 666 -14.41 -1.30 32.94
CA PHE A 666 -15.68 -1.22 33.66
C PHE A 666 -16.33 -2.60 33.87
N GLY A 667 -15.53 -3.66 33.83
CA GLY A 667 -15.99 -5.03 34.07
C GLY A 667 -16.36 -5.29 35.54
N PRO A 668 -17.04 -6.41 35.86
CA PRO A 668 -17.49 -6.70 37.23
C PRO A 668 -16.38 -6.80 38.29
N GLY A 669 -15.13 -7.03 37.88
CA GLY A 669 -13.97 -7.07 38.77
C GLY A 669 -13.12 -5.79 38.79
N SER A 670 -13.52 -4.75 38.05
CA SER A 670 -12.68 -3.57 37.80
C SER A 670 -12.81 -2.53 38.91
N PRO A 671 -11.72 -1.84 39.28
CA PRO A 671 -11.74 -0.85 40.35
C PRO A 671 -12.53 0.40 39.94
N PRO A 672 -13.25 1.06 40.87
CA PRO A 672 -13.96 2.30 40.60
C PRO A 672 -12.99 3.42 40.18
N LEU A 673 -13.35 4.17 39.14
CA LEU A 673 -12.53 5.23 38.56
C LEU A 673 -12.92 6.63 39.08
N GLU A 674 -14.06 6.77 39.74
CA GLU A 674 -14.54 7.96 40.43
C GLU A 674 -13.50 8.56 41.39
N PRO A 675 -12.85 7.81 42.30
CA PRO A 675 -11.81 8.35 43.20
C PRO A 675 -10.47 8.62 42.50
N VAL A 676 -10.26 8.14 41.26
CA VAL A 676 -8.98 8.25 40.54
C VAL A 676 -8.84 9.63 39.89
N ALA A 677 -7.72 10.30 40.15
CA ALA A 677 -7.41 11.61 39.55
C ALA A 677 -6.91 11.46 38.10
N PHE A 678 -7.84 11.41 37.14
CA PHE A 678 -7.50 11.35 35.71
C PHE A 678 -6.90 12.68 35.21
N PRO A 679 -5.74 12.66 34.53
CA PRO A 679 -5.30 13.76 33.67
C PRO A 679 -6.28 13.97 32.51
N SER A 680 -6.09 15.02 31.71
CA SER A 680 -6.87 15.20 30.47
C SER A 680 -6.66 14.02 29.52
N VAL A 681 -7.71 13.49 28.92
CA VAL A 681 -7.63 12.35 27.99
C VAL A 681 -8.24 12.74 26.65
N LEU A 682 -7.47 12.61 25.57
CA LEU A 682 -7.98 12.55 24.21
C LEU A 682 -8.26 11.08 23.87
N VAL A 683 -9.50 10.77 23.51
CA VAL A 683 -9.91 9.46 22.99
C VAL A 683 -10.25 9.63 21.51
N VAL A 684 -9.56 8.88 20.64
CA VAL A 684 -9.84 8.86 19.20
C VAL A 684 -10.43 7.50 18.84
N SER A 685 -11.70 7.49 18.46
CA SER A 685 -12.38 6.32 17.89
C SER A 685 -12.26 6.32 16.37
N ALA A 686 -12.34 5.14 15.77
CA ALA A 686 -12.39 4.95 14.32
C ALA A 686 -13.74 4.31 13.99
N GLY A 687 -14.50 4.83 13.02
CA GLY A 687 -15.92 4.46 12.83
C GLY A 687 -16.13 3.06 12.25
N ARG A 688 -15.14 2.50 11.54
CA ARG A 688 -15.17 1.13 11.00
C ARG A 688 -14.52 0.09 11.92
N ASP A 689 -13.98 0.52 13.07
CA ASP A 689 -13.40 -0.38 14.06
C ASP A 689 -14.51 -1.20 14.76
N ILE A 690 -14.37 -2.53 14.82
CA ILE A 690 -15.30 -3.39 15.57
C ILE A 690 -15.38 -3.03 17.06
N LEU A 691 -14.36 -2.32 17.59
CA LEU A 691 -14.33 -1.85 18.98
C LEU A 691 -14.94 -0.45 19.16
N HIS A 692 -15.42 0.20 18.10
CA HIS A 692 -15.95 1.56 18.11
C HIS A 692 -16.94 1.82 19.26
N GLU A 693 -17.96 0.96 19.43
CA GLU A 693 -18.94 1.05 20.53
C GLU A 693 -18.29 0.98 21.92
N ARG A 694 -17.23 0.18 22.10
CA ARG A 694 -16.47 0.10 23.37
C ARG A 694 -15.68 1.38 23.62
N VAL A 695 -15.09 1.96 22.58
CA VAL A 695 -14.33 3.22 22.66
C VAL A 695 -15.26 4.38 23.01
N LEU A 696 -16.44 4.47 22.38
CA LEU A 696 -17.49 5.44 22.72
C LEU A 696 -17.96 5.26 24.16
N GLY A 697 -18.39 4.05 24.54
CA GLY A 697 -18.86 3.76 25.89
C GLY A 697 -17.81 4.01 26.97
N TYR A 698 -16.52 3.88 26.64
CA TYR A 698 -15.42 4.25 27.53
C TYR A 698 -15.30 5.77 27.72
N ALA A 699 -15.37 6.55 26.64
CA ALA A 699 -15.29 8.00 26.70
C ALA A 699 -16.49 8.60 27.46
N VAL A 700 -17.71 8.13 27.15
CA VAL A 700 -18.96 8.57 27.79
C VAL A 700 -18.93 8.32 29.30
N ARG A 701 -18.58 7.09 29.75
CA ARG A 701 -18.49 6.78 31.19
C ARG A 701 -17.48 7.62 31.95
N LEU A 702 -16.36 7.97 31.31
CA LEU A 702 -15.41 8.90 31.93
C LEU A 702 -15.95 10.33 32.00
N GLU A 703 -16.70 10.79 31.01
CA GLU A 703 -17.36 12.11 31.03
C GLU A 703 -18.47 12.17 32.10
N GLU A 704 -19.30 11.13 32.23
CA GLU A 704 -20.30 10.95 33.30
C GLU A 704 -19.67 11.01 34.70
N MET A 705 -18.47 10.40 34.86
CA MET A 705 -17.66 10.50 36.09
C MET A 705 -16.97 11.87 36.28
N GLY A 706 -17.27 12.86 35.43
CA GLY A 706 -16.71 14.21 35.48
C GLY A 706 -15.22 14.29 35.12
N LYS A 707 -14.67 13.30 34.42
CA LYS A 707 -13.26 13.30 34.01
C LYS A 707 -13.07 14.19 32.78
N PRO A 708 -11.90 14.87 32.63
CA PRO A 708 -11.64 15.77 31.51
C PRO A 708 -11.31 15.01 30.23
N VAL A 709 -12.33 14.55 29.51
CA VAL A 709 -12.23 13.80 28.25
C VAL A 709 -12.51 14.71 27.03
N GLU A 710 -11.80 14.47 25.94
CA GLU A 710 -12.07 14.99 24.60
C GLU A 710 -12.21 13.76 23.68
N LEU A 711 -13.40 13.55 23.10
CA LEU A 711 -13.69 12.44 22.18
C LEU A 711 -13.66 12.95 20.74
N VAL A 712 -12.97 12.23 19.85
CA VAL A 712 -12.98 12.44 18.41
C VAL A 712 -13.29 11.12 17.73
N VAL A 713 -14.17 11.14 16.73
CA VAL A 713 -14.42 9.99 15.86
C VAL A 713 -13.89 10.30 14.46
N LEU A 714 -13.17 9.35 13.88
CA LEU A 714 -12.74 9.36 12.48
C LEU A 714 -13.54 8.28 11.75
N GLU A 715 -14.69 8.65 11.19
CA GLU A 715 -15.72 7.70 10.76
C GLU A 715 -15.21 6.63 9.77
N ASP A 716 -14.49 7.03 8.74
CA ASP A 716 -14.06 6.12 7.66
C ASP A 716 -12.79 5.32 7.97
N GLN A 717 -12.32 5.34 9.22
CA GLN A 717 -11.09 4.67 9.64
C GLN A 717 -11.35 3.29 10.25
N ASP A 718 -10.47 2.35 9.90
CA ASP A 718 -10.36 1.00 10.48
C ASP A 718 -9.43 0.97 11.70
N HIS A 719 -9.52 -0.08 12.52
CA HIS A 719 -8.65 -0.27 13.70
C HIS A 719 -7.16 -0.06 13.37
N ALA A 720 -6.45 0.57 14.30
CA ALA A 720 -5.02 0.84 14.22
C ALA A 720 -4.55 1.55 12.91
N PHE A 721 -5.36 2.48 12.36
CA PHE A 721 -5.05 3.16 11.10
C PHE A 721 -3.73 3.94 11.11
N PHE A 722 -3.30 4.51 12.24
CA PHE A 722 -2.08 5.31 12.30
C PHE A 722 -0.83 4.45 12.17
N SER A 723 -0.78 3.31 12.86
CA SER A 723 0.33 2.35 12.71
C SER A 723 0.24 1.48 11.47
N ARG A 724 -0.89 1.48 10.73
CA ARG A 724 -0.97 0.90 9.39
C ARG A 724 -0.46 1.88 8.34
N GLN A 725 -1.01 3.10 8.29
CA GLN A 725 -0.67 4.11 7.28
C GLN A 725 -0.28 5.45 7.94
N PRO A 726 0.93 5.55 8.53
CA PRO A 726 1.36 6.77 9.24
C PRO A 726 1.50 8.01 8.35
N TRP A 727 1.42 7.89 7.02
CA TRP A 727 1.40 8.99 6.05
C TRP A 727 0.02 9.34 5.47
N SER A 728 -1.03 8.61 5.84
CA SER A 728 -2.40 8.88 5.37
C SER A 728 -2.90 10.28 5.73
N GLU A 729 -3.96 10.72 5.05
CA GLU A 729 -4.71 11.91 5.47
C GLU A 729 -5.30 11.74 6.88
N ALA A 730 -5.79 10.56 7.24
CA ALA A 730 -6.26 10.26 8.59
C ALA A 730 -5.15 10.38 9.65
N ALA A 731 -3.94 9.90 9.37
CA ALA A 731 -2.78 10.14 10.23
C ALA A 731 -2.43 11.63 10.33
N SER A 732 -2.63 12.39 9.24
CA SER A 732 -2.46 13.84 9.23
C SER A 732 -3.51 14.55 10.08
N GLU A 733 -4.77 14.12 10.04
CA GLU A 733 -5.83 14.67 10.89
C GLU A 733 -5.64 14.27 12.36
N LEU A 734 -5.22 13.03 12.65
CA LEU A 734 -4.83 12.63 14.01
C LEU A 734 -3.75 13.56 14.58
N ILE A 735 -2.72 13.90 13.80
CA ILE A 735 -1.69 14.87 14.21
C ILE A 735 -2.31 16.25 14.47
N ARG A 736 -3.26 16.72 13.65
CA ARG A 736 -3.98 17.99 13.89
C ARG A 736 -4.86 17.93 15.14
N VAL A 737 -5.54 16.82 15.39
CA VAL A 737 -6.32 16.57 16.62
C VAL A 737 -5.40 16.63 17.85
N VAL A 738 -4.24 15.97 17.82
CA VAL A 738 -3.27 15.99 18.92
C VAL A 738 -2.68 17.39 19.16
N LYS A 739 -2.48 18.21 18.12
CA LYS A 739 -2.11 19.64 18.28
C LYS A 739 -3.23 20.45 18.95
N ARG A 740 -4.48 20.24 18.52
CA ARG A 740 -5.66 20.94 19.08
C ARG A 740 -5.99 20.52 20.51
N PHE A 741 -5.59 19.31 20.92
CA PHE A 741 -5.84 18.76 22.25
C PHE A 741 -5.38 19.74 23.34
N ARG A 742 -6.35 20.14 24.18
CA ARG A 742 -6.14 21.23 25.13
C ARG A 742 -5.00 20.90 26.09
N ARG A 743 -3.95 21.76 26.06
CA ARG A 743 -2.66 21.74 26.81
C ARG A 743 -1.43 21.32 26.01
N PHE A 744 -1.55 20.84 24.77
CA PHE A 744 -0.37 20.53 23.96
C PHE A 744 0.44 21.81 23.65
N ASP A 745 -0.22 22.83 23.10
CA ASP A 745 0.42 24.09 22.65
C ASP A 745 0.44 25.26 23.66
N ARG A 746 -0.35 25.22 24.76
CA ARG A 746 -0.53 26.38 25.65
C ARG A 746 0.09 26.22 27.04
N GLY A 747 1.06 27.08 27.33
CA GLY A 747 1.58 27.32 28.68
C GLY A 747 0.49 27.78 29.66
N PHE A 748 0.66 27.44 30.93
CA PHE A 748 -0.37 27.57 31.96
C PHE A 748 -0.64 29.03 32.36
N VAL A 749 -1.82 29.57 31.98
CA VAL A 749 -2.43 30.75 32.59
C VAL A 749 -3.93 30.51 32.75
N GLY A 750 -4.44 30.59 33.98
CA GLY A 750 -5.84 30.30 34.28
C GLY A 750 -6.76 31.51 34.07
N SER A 751 -7.88 31.31 33.36
CA SER A 751 -9.12 32.08 33.57
C SER A 751 -10.35 31.25 33.13
N ARG A 752 -11.56 31.77 33.36
CA ARG A 752 -12.78 31.00 33.58
C ARG A 752 -13.54 30.55 32.31
N HIS A 753 -14.46 29.61 32.54
CA HIS A 753 -15.34 28.91 31.61
C HIS A 753 -15.87 29.68 30.40
N ARG A 754 -15.90 28.98 29.26
CA ARG A 754 -17.09 28.93 28.39
C ARG A 754 -17.19 27.52 27.78
N THR A 755 -18.19 26.76 28.19
CA THR A 755 -18.54 25.46 27.61
C THR A 755 -19.53 25.69 26.47
N SER A 756 -19.24 25.14 25.30
CA SER A 756 -20.21 24.99 24.20
C SER A 756 -20.58 23.51 24.14
N THR A 757 -21.85 23.22 24.38
CA THR A 757 -22.41 21.86 24.51
C THR A 757 -22.35 21.08 23.20
N VAL A 758 -21.82 19.86 23.27
CA VAL A 758 -22.17 18.74 22.38
C VAL A 758 -23.30 17.97 23.06
N ASN A 759 -24.13 17.27 22.28
CA ASN A 759 -25.38 16.67 22.75
C ASN A 759 -25.16 15.62 23.86
N THR A 760 -25.79 15.84 25.02
CA THR A 760 -25.95 14.82 26.05
C THR A 760 -27.04 13.83 25.65
N ILE A 761 -26.72 12.53 25.68
CA ILE A 761 -27.72 11.45 25.65
C ILE A 761 -28.32 11.33 27.05
N ASP A 762 -29.63 11.14 27.15
CA ASP A 762 -30.36 11.09 28.43
C ASP A 762 -30.25 9.69 29.09
N ASP A 763 -30.06 9.68 30.42
CA ASP A 763 -29.80 8.47 31.21
C ASP A 763 -31.08 7.95 31.85
N SER A 764 -31.75 7.02 31.17
CA SER A 764 -32.62 6.06 31.86
C SER A 764 -32.87 4.79 31.04
N THR A 765 -32.31 3.66 31.49
CA THR A 765 -33.02 2.36 31.65
C THR A 765 -32.04 1.26 32.04
N LEU A 766 -32.05 0.81 33.30
CA LEU A 766 -31.63 -0.54 33.69
C LEU A 766 -32.03 -0.81 35.15
N THR A 767 -33.00 -1.68 35.39
CA THR A 767 -33.21 -2.46 36.64
C THR A 767 -34.34 -3.52 36.42
N PRO A 768 -34.43 -4.61 37.22
CA PRO A 768 -34.71 -5.95 36.66
C PRO A 768 -36.16 -6.45 36.88
N PRO A 769 -36.53 -7.62 36.31
CA PRO A 769 -37.92 -8.09 36.31
C PRO A 769 -38.37 -8.68 37.65
N THR A 770 -39.53 -8.23 38.14
CA THR A 770 -40.35 -8.95 39.15
C THR A 770 -41.85 -8.80 38.86
N THR A 771 -42.67 -9.65 39.51
CA THR A 771 -43.99 -10.08 39.04
C THR A 771 -45.21 -9.40 39.69
N SER A 772 -46.35 -9.52 38.99
CA SER A 772 -47.74 -9.57 39.50
C SER A 772 -48.54 -8.26 39.69
N GLY A 773 -49.88 -8.37 39.53
CA GLY A 773 -50.87 -7.45 40.10
C GLY A 773 -51.80 -6.77 39.09
N ALA A 774 -53.12 -7.01 39.19
CA ALA A 774 -54.15 -6.39 38.36
C ALA A 774 -54.97 -5.34 39.14
N ALA A 775 -55.58 -4.35 38.45
CA ALA A 775 -56.94 -3.81 38.74
C ALA A 775 -57.40 -2.72 37.74
N MET A 776 -58.72 -2.51 37.66
CA MET A 776 -59.43 -1.60 36.74
C MET A 776 -59.66 -0.18 37.30
N GLY A 777 -59.95 0.79 36.42
CA GLY A 777 -60.60 2.07 36.78
C GLY A 777 -61.06 2.90 35.56
N HIS A 778 -62.35 3.26 35.48
CA HIS A 778 -62.93 4.10 34.41
C HIS A 778 -63.21 5.54 34.89
N SER A 779 -63.20 6.56 33.99
CA SER A 779 -64.42 7.33 33.59
C SER A 779 -64.23 8.68 32.84
N ASN A 780 -64.77 8.73 31.61
CA ASN A 780 -65.58 9.78 30.94
C ASN A 780 -65.43 11.34 31.12
N ARG A 781 -65.13 12.00 29.98
CA ARG A 781 -65.92 13.03 29.21
C ARG A 781 -65.95 14.55 29.53
N SER A 782 -65.87 15.31 28.40
CA SER A 782 -66.49 16.64 28.08
C SER A 782 -65.81 17.93 28.60
N THR A 783 -65.64 19.07 27.88
CA THR A 783 -65.81 19.43 26.43
C THR A 783 -65.17 20.82 26.15
N THR A 784 -64.28 20.95 25.13
CA THR A 784 -63.96 22.14 24.27
C THR A 784 -63.56 23.52 24.86
N PRO A 785 -62.86 24.42 24.12
CA PRO A 785 -61.84 24.18 23.07
C PRO A 785 -60.61 25.15 23.18
N ILE A 786 -59.38 24.63 23.23
CA ILE A 786 -58.13 25.40 23.04
C ILE A 786 -57.11 24.51 22.31
N ASP A 787 -56.36 25.06 21.36
CA ASP A 787 -55.39 24.34 20.53
C ASP A 787 -54.24 23.71 21.35
N PRO A 788 -53.94 22.40 21.16
CA PRO A 788 -52.74 21.74 21.67
C PRO A 788 -51.67 21.54 20.57
N PRO A 789 -50.40 21.27 20.94
CA PRO A 789 -49.25 21.51 20.08
C PRO A 789 -49.01 20.43 19.01
N ALA A 790 -48.07 20.75 18.11
CA ALA A 790 -47.61 19.87 17.04
C ALA A 790 -47.29 18.44 17.53
N MET A 791 -47.70 17.46 16.72
CA MET A 791 -47.38 16.05 16.89
C MET A 791 -45.88 15.87 17.13
N SER A 792 -45.54 15.20 18.24
CA SER A 792 -44.22 14.61 18.44
C SER A 792 -44.02 13.53 17.37
N GLY A 793 -43.32 13.86 16.29
CA GLY A 793 -42.85 12.88 15.32
C GLY A 793 -41.78 11.99 15.94
N ASP A 794 -41.78 10.71 15.55
CA ASP A 794 -40.81 9.71 16.03
C ASP A 794 -39.37 10.22 15.90
N THR A 795 -38.63 10.19 17.01
CA THR A 795 -37.16 10.27 16.97
C THR A 795 -36.61 8.90 16.54
N ALA A 796 -36.93 8.50 15.32
CA ALA A 796 -36.20 7.46 14.62
C ALA A 796 -34.73 7.92 14.47
N ALA A 797 -33.78 6.98 14.56
CA ALA A 797 -32.39 7.30 14.30
C ALA A 797 -32.23 7.91 12.88
N PRO A 798 -31.28 8.85 12.68
CA PRO A 798 -31.02 9.40 11.35
C PRO A 798 -30.75 8.28 10.35
N HIS A 799 -31.62 8.15 9.36
CA HIS A 799 -31.52 7.11 8.34
C HIS A 799 -31.12 7.74 7.01
N VAL A 800 -30.52 6.95 6.13
CA VAL A 800 -30.07 7.42 4.82
C VAL A 800 -31.28 7.78 3.95
N VAL A 801 -31.30 9.02 3.46
CA VAL A 801 -32.34 9.57 2.56
C VAL A 801 -31.85 9.57 1.11
N GLU A 802 -30.56 9.83 0.89
CA GLU A 802 -29.88 9.65 -0.40
C GLU A 802 -28.55 8.94 -0.16
N ASP A 803 -28.26 7.91 -0.95
CA ASP A 803 -27.00 7.17 -0.95
C ASP A 803 -26.38 7.20 -2.35
N LEU A 804 -25.33 8.00 -2.53
CA LEU A 804 -24.55 8.05 -3.77
C LEU A 804 -23.42 7.00 -3.68
N LEU A 805 -23.73 5.76 -4.06
CA LEU A 805 -22.76 4.66 -4.20
C LEU A 805 -21.93 4.35 -2.92
N GLY A 806 -22.44 4.68 -1.72
CA GLY A 806 -21.71 4.61 -0.45
C GLY A 806 -20.73 5.77 -0.21
N LEU A 807 -20.49 6.62 -1.22
CA LEU A 807 -19.53 7.73 -1.19
C LEU A 807 -20.05 8.98 -0.52
N VAL A 808 -21.34 9.27 -0.68
CA VAL A 808 -21.99 10.40 -0.03
C VAL A 808 -23.39 9.96 0.39
N ARG A 809 -23.60 9.86 1.70
CA ARG A 809 -24.87 9.50 2.32
C ARG A 809 -25.44 10.70 3.04
N LEU A 810 -26.57 11.21 2.57
CA LEU A 810 -27.34 12.26 3.25
C LEU A 810 -28.34 11.60 4.20
N LEU A 811 -28.30 11.95 5.48
CA LEU A 811 -29.20 11.40 6.49
C LEU A 811 -30.45 12.28 6.68
N SER A 812 -31.48 11.72 7.31
CA SER A 812 -32.79 12.36 7.51
C SER A 812 -32.77 13.59 8.43
N ASP A 813 -31.70 13.80 9.19
CA ASP A 813 -31.46 15.02 9.99
C ASP A 813 -30.68 16.10 9.22
N GLY A 814 -30.29 15.84 7.96
CA GLY A 814 -29.50 16.73 7.12
C GLY A 814 -27.98 16.57 7.29
N SER A 815 -27.51 15.67 8.16
CA SER A 815 -26.09 15.32 8.24
C SER A 815 -25.62 14.54 7.00
N VAL A 816 -24.32 14.60 6.71
CA VAL A 816 -23.71 13.98 5.53
C VAL A 816 -22.53 13.13 5.96
N VAL A 817 -22.51 11.88 5.51
CA VAL A 817 -21.40 10.94 5.71
C VAL A 817 -20.72 10.71 4.37
N ARG A 818 -19.41 10.94 4.31
CA ARG A 818 -18.61 10.76 3.09
C ARG A 818 -17.74 9.52 3.21
N GLY A 819 -17.98 8.51 2.37
CA GLY A 819 -17.14 7.32 2.30
C GLY A 819 -15.78 7.57 1.61
N GLY A 820 -14.84 6.67 1.83
CA GLY A 820 -13.62 6.56 1.00
C GLY A 820 -13.93 6.13 -0.44
N GLU A 821 -12.95 6.27 -1.34
CA GLU A 821 -13.14 6.11 -2.80
C GLU A 821 -13.83 4.80 -3.25
N PRO A 822 -14.60 4.85 -4.35
CA PRO A 822 -15.37 3.72 -4.83
C PRO A 822 -14.48 2.69 -5.53
N VAL A 823 -14.89 1.43 -5.44
CA VAL A 823 -14.41 0.32 -6.30
C VAL A 823 -14.77 0.54 -7.79
N ALA A 824 -15.54 1.59 -8.12
CA ALA A 824 -16.13 1.84 -9.44
C ALA A 824 -15.43 2.92 -10.29
N THR A 825 -14.45 3.67 -9.75
CA THR A 825 -13.51 4.43 -10.59
C THR A 825 -12.19 3.69 -10.64
N LYS A 826 -11.86 3.11 -11.81
CA LYS A 826 -10.50 2.64 -12.07
C LYS A 826 -9.56 3.83 -11.94
N ALA A 827 -8.87 3.93 -10.82
CA ALA A 827 -7.77 4.88 -10.67
C ALA A 827 -6.62 4.38 -11.56
N GLU A 828 -6.50 4.98 -12.74
CA GLU A 828 -5.23 5.03 -13.48
C GLU A 828 -4.09 5.30 -12.48
N PRO A 829 -2.97 4.55 -12.53
CA PRO A 829 -2.08 4.46 -11.38
C PRO A 829 -1.49 5.82 -11.00
N SER A 830 -1.36 6.05 -9.70
CA SER A 830 -0.80 7.27 -9.09
C SER A 830 0.68 7.54 -9.42
N SER A 831 1.27 6.74 -10.31
CA SER A 831 2.61 6.87 -10.88
C SER A 831 2.66 7.63 -12.21
N LEU A 832 1.51 8.04 -12.77
CA LEU A 832 1.43 8.86 -13.97
C LEU A 832 1.93 10.31 -13.72
N HIS A 833 3.25 10.47 -13.68
CA HIS A 833 3.94 11.74 -13.61
C HIS A 833 4.45 12.15 -15.00
N VAL A 834 4.17 13.39 -15.42
CA VAL A 834 4.73 13.96 -16.66
C VAL A 834 6.11 14.56 -16.35
N PRO A 835 7.20 14.00 -16.92
CA PRO A 835 8.54 14.49 -16.64
C PRO A 835 8.69 15.98 -16.94
N GLY A 836 9.19 16.73 -15.97
CA GLY A 836 9.40 18.17 -16.11
C GLY A 836 8.20 19.05 -15.72
N VAL A 837 7.10 18.51 -15.19
CA VAL A 837 6.05 19.32 -14.56
C VAL A 837 6.27 19.38 -13.05
N GLN A 838 6.48 20.58 -12.51
CA GLN A 838 6.50 20.80 -11.05
C GLN A 838 5.11 21.18 -10.57
N TRP A 839 4.73 20.78 -9.35
CA TRP A 839 3.48 21.25 -8.74
C TRP A 839 3.64 21.58 -7.25
N LYS A 840 2.71 22.39 -6.72
CA LYS A 840 2.61 22.72 -5.29
C LYS A 840 1.22 23.22 -4.93
N ASP A 841 0.83 23.07 -3.66
CA ASP A 841 -0.44 23.56 -3.14
C ASP A 841 -0.28 24.93 -2.47
N THR A 842 -1.27 25.82 -2.62
CA THR A 842 -1.38 27.08 -1.87
C THR A 842 -2.82 27.34 -1.43
N VAL A 843 -3.00 28.25 -0.46
CA VAL A 843 -4.30 28.62 0.10
C VAL A 843 -4.80 29.89 -0.58
N TYR A 844 -6.01 29.87 -1.13
CA TYR A 844 -6.63 31.06 -1.73
C TYR A 844 -7.68 31.71 -0.82
N ASP A 845 -8.30 30.93 0.07
CA ASP A 845 -9.15 31.41 1.18
C ASP A 845 -8.80 30.67 2.48
N ALA A 846 -8.11 31.36 3.38
CA ALA A 846 -7.71 30.80 4.67
C ALA A 846 -8.85 30.70 5.70
N ALA A 847 -9.94 31.45 5.54
CA ALA A 847 -11.08 31.40 6.45
C ALA A 847 -11.96 30.17 6.19
N ARG A 848 -12.04 29.74 4.92
CA ARG A 848 -12.74 28.50 4.49
C ARG A 848 -11.79 27.30 4.31
N GLY A 849 -10.48 27.51 4.42
CA GLY A 849 -9.46 26.47 4.23
C GLY A 849 -9.26 26.03 2.77
N LEU A 850 -9.72 26.82 1.80
CA LEU A 850 -9.76 26.47 0.39
C LEU A 850 -8.41 26.66 -0.30
N LYS A 851 -8.06 25.67 -1.12
CA LYS A 851 -6.74 25.50 -1.73
C LYS A 851 -6.81 25.43 -3.24
N VAL A 852 -5.67 25.72 -3.86
CA VAL A 852 -5.41 25.54 -5.29
C VAL A 852 -4.06 24.86 -5.46
N ARG A 853 -3.99 23.88 -6.36
CA ARG A 853 -2.74 23.24 -6.80
C ARG A 853 -2.27 23.92 -8.06
N LEU A 854 -1.03 24.41 -8.04
CA LEU A 854 -0.35 25.00 -9.18
C LEU A 854 0.48 23.91 -9.86
N TYR A 855 0.44 23.83 -11.19
CA TYR A 855 1.35 23.06 -12.02
C TYR A 855 2.14 24.01 -12.92
N ARG A 856 3.45 23.78 -13.05
CA ARG A 856 4.39 24.60 -13.82
C ARG A 856 5.30 23.71 -14.68
N PRO A 857 5.31 23.85 -16.02
CA PRO A 857 6.25 23.14 -16.87
C PRO A 857 7.67 23.69 -16.72
N SER A 858 8.66 22.82 -16.87
CA SER A 858 10.08 23.18 -16.86
C SER A 858 10.47 23.93 -18.13
N PRO A 859 11.50 24.80 -18.10
CA PRO A 859 11.94 25.57 -19.28
C PRO A 859 12.26 24.71 -20.52
N ALA A 860 12.80 23.50 -20.32
CA ALA A 860 13.08 22.56 -21.42
C ALA A 860 11.81 21.97 -22.06
N ALA A 861 10.72 21.81 -21.30
CA ALA A 861 9.42 21.37 -21.81
C ALA A 861 8.63 22.54 -22.47
N ALA A 862 8.89 23.77 -22.03
CA ALA A 862 8.25 24.98 -22.57
C ALA A 862 8.71 25.38 -24.00
N GLY A 863 9.68 24.66 -24.59
CA GLY A 863 10.03 24.76 -26.01
C GLY A 863 10.67 26.08 -26.49
N GLY A 864 11.00 26.99 -25.58
CA GLY A 864 11.55 28.31 -25.89
C GLY A 864 13.08 28.40 -25.78
N GLY A 865 13.73 28.93 -26.82
CA GLY A 865 15.10 29.45 -26.71
C GLY A 865 15.16 30.74 -25.88
N GLU A 866 16.36 31.27 -25.65
CA GLU A 866 16.63 32.43 -24.76
C GLU A 866 15.72 33.64 -25.02
N GLY A 867 14.63 33.74 -24.24
CA GLY A 867 13.61 34.78 -24.34
C GLY A 867 12.60 34.67 -23.21
N ASN A 868 12.19 35.80 -22.64
CA ASN A 868 11.30 35.88 -21.48
C ASN A 868 9.82 35.73 -21.91
N THR A 869 9.38 34.52 -22.26
CA THR A 869 7.96 34.23 -22.56
C THR A 869 7.18 33.86 -21.32
N LYS A 870 6.17 34.68 -21.01
CA LYS A 870 5.11 34.35 -20.04
C LYS A 870 4.20 33.25 -20.60
N LEU A 871 3.66 32.41 -19.72
CA LEU A 871 2.81 31.27 -20.04
C LEU A 871 1.33 31.59 -19.79
N PRO A 872 0.39 31.10 -20.63
CA PRO A 872 -1.04 31.23 -20.36
C PRO A 872 -1.43 30.56 -19.03
N VAL A 873 -2.50 31.05 -18.41
CA VAL A 873 -3.02 30.58 -17.13
C VAL A 873 -4.29 29.76 -17.36
N VAL A 874 -4.32 28.51 -16.92
CA VAL A 874 -5.48 27.61 -17.09
C VAL A 874 -6.05 27.26 -15.72
N VAL A 875 -7.22 27.79 -15.40
CA VAL A 875 -7.95 27.51 -14.15
C VAL A 875 -8.85 26.30 -14.37
N HIS A 876 -8.58 25.21 -13.67
CA HIS A 876 -9.30 23.94 -13.80
C HIS A 876 -10.12 23.59 -12.56
N PHE A 877 -11.42 23.37 -12.74
CA PHE A 877 -12.34 22.88 -11.73
C PHE A 877 -12.60 21.37 -11.92
N HIS A 878 -12.50 20.59 -10.84
CA HIS A 878 -12.75 19.15 -10.89
C HIS A 878 -14.24 18.82 -11.10
N GLY A 879 -14.53 17.56 -11.46
CA GLY A 879 -15.89 17.07 -11.70
C GLY A 879 -16.59 16.57 -10.44
N GLY A 880 -17.41 15.52 -10.59
CA GLY A 880 -18.07 14.84 -9.47
C GLY A 880 -19.46 15.37 -9.09
N GLY A 881 -20.18 16.01 -10.02
CA GLY A 881 -21.58 16.44 -9.80
C GLY A 881 -21.78 17.39 -8.61
N TYR A 882 -20.78 18.21 -8.29
CA TYR A 882 -20.65 19.02 -7.05
C TYR A 882 -20.61 18.24 -5.73
N CYS A 883 -20.74 16.92 -5.77
CA CYS A 883 -20.89 16.08 -4.59
C CYS A 883 -19.62 15.33 -4.22
N ILE A 884 -18.72 15.05 -5.17
CA ILE A 884 -17.43 14.36 -4.95
C ILE A 884 -16.28 15.03 -5.74
N GLY A 885 -15.07 14.53 -5.59
CA GLY A 885 -13.86 14.99 -6.29
C GLY A 885 -13.01 16.01 -5.50
N SER A 886 -11.77 16.22 -5.94
CA SER A 886 -10.81 17.12 -5.28
C SER A 886 -9.83 17.82 -6.22
N TYR A 887 -9.31 18.97 -5.80
CA TYR A 887 -8.24 19.72 -6.47
C TYR A 887 -6.90 18.98 -6.57
N ASN A 888 -6.68 18.01 -5.68
CA ASN A 888 -5.47 17.18 -5.59
C ASN A 888 -5.74 15.69 -5.85
N GLU A 889 -6.90 15.38 -6.44
CA GLU A 889 -7.35 14.04 -6.79
C GLU A 889 -6.31 13.35 -7.71
N PRO A 890 -5.76 12.18 -7.29
CA PRO A 890 -4.64 11.52 -7.96
C PRO A 890 -5.05 10.77 -9.24
N GLY A 891 -4.10 10.02 -9.83
CA GLY A 891 -4.34 9.19 -11.00
C GLY A 891 -4.60 10.02 -12.26
N GLY A 892 -5.56 9.58 -13.09
CA GLY A 892 -5.89 10.22 -14.37
C GLY A 892 -6.27 11.71 -14.24
N SER A 893 -6.93 12.10 -13.14
CA SER A 893 -7.26 13.48 -12.81
C SER A 893 -6.03 14.38 -12.61
N ASP A 894 -5.00 13.93 -11.88
CA ASP A 894 -3.74 14.67 -11.71
C ASP A 894 -2.88 14.62 -13.00
N TYR A 895 -2.83 13.47 -13.66
CA TYR A 895 -2.09 13.28 -14.91
C TYR A 895 -2.60 14.18 -16.04
N PHE A 896 -3.92 14.30 -16.21
CA PHE A 896 -4.53 15.20 -17.19
C PHE A 896 -4.09 16.67 -16.98
N ARG A 897 -4.02 17.12 -15.72
CA ARG A 897 -3.57 18.48 -15.36
C ARG A 897 -2.07 18.66 -15.60
N GLN A 898 -1.26 17.62 -15.35
CA GLN A 898 0.16 17.62 -15.70
C GLN A 898 0.37 17.64 -17.23
N ARG A 899 -0.39 16.87 -18.00
CA ARG A 899 -0.34 16.85 -19.48
C ARG A 899 -0.78 18.19 -20.06
N LEU A 900 -1.86 18.79 -19.54
CA LEU A 900 -2.21 20.19 -19.84
C LEU A 900 -1.05 21.14 -19.54
N ALA A 901 -0.37 21.03 -18.39
CA ALA A 901 0.74 21.92 -18.08
C ALA A 901 1.95 21.75 -19.03
N ALA A 902 2.28 20.52 -19.42
CA ALA A 902 3.42 20.20 -20.29
C ALA A 902 3.17 20.45 -21.77
N ASP A 903 2.06 19.92 -22.31
CA ASP A 903 1.82 19.87 -23.74
C ASP A 903 1.23 21.19 -24.29
N LEU A 904 0.58 21.98 -23.44
CA LEU A 904 0.05 23.32 -23.75
C LEU A 904 1.09 24.45 -23.64
N PRO A 905 2.31 24.15 -23.16
CA PRO A 905 2.97 24.84 -22.04
C PRO A 905 2.15 25.93 -21.31
N ALA A 906 1.51 25.57 -20.20
CA ALA A 906 0.65 26.47 -19.42
C ALA A 906 0.87 26.36 -17.90
N LEU A 907 0.55 27.41 -17.16
CA LEU A 907 0.40 27.35 -15.70
C LEU A 907 -1.02 26.88 -15.37
N VAL A 908 -1.15 25.66 -14.86
CA VAL A 908 -2.46 25.07 -14.52
C VAL A 908 -2.76 25.29 -13.03
N LEU A 909 -3.98 25.72 -12.71
CA LEU A 909 -4.48 26.03 -11.37
C LEU A 909 -5.69 25.12 -11.08
N SER A 910 -5.50 24.01 -10.39
CA SER A 910 -6.61 23.14 -9.99
C SER A 910 -7.22 23.59 -8.67
N VAL A 911 -8.50 23.98 -8.68
CA VAL A 911 -9.15 24.72 -7.60
C VAL A 911 -10.07 23.81 -6.77
N GLN A 912 -9.96 23.86 -5.44
CA GLN A 912 -10.93 23.24 -4.54
C GLN A 912 -12.13 24.17 -4.32
N TYR A 913 -13.33 23.63 -4.42
CA TYR A 913 -14.57 24.27 -3.96
C TYR A 913 -15.27 23.41 -2.89
N ARG A 914 -16.18 24.00 -2.11
CA ARG A 914 -16.98 23.28 -1.12
C ARG A 914 -18.00 22.35 -1.80
N LEU A 915 -18.07 21.11 -1.32
CA LEU A 915 -18.94 20.08 -1.87
C LEU A 915 -20.36 20.12 -1.26
N ALA A 916 -21.34 19.73 -2.07
CA ALA A 916 -22.69 19.43 -1.65
C ALA A 916 -22.82 17.95 -1.20
N PRO A 917 -23.84 17.57 -0.40
CA PRO A 917 -24.98 18.35 0.08
C PRO A 917 -24.74 19.25 1.32
N GLU A 918 -23.58 19.22 1.97
CA GLU A 918 -23.24 20.11 3.10
C GLU A 918 -23.24 21.58 2.67
N HIS A 919 -22.74 21.84 1.47
CA HIS A 919 -22.66 23.16 0.86
C HIS A 919 -23.31 23.13 -0.52
N ARG A 920 -24.64 22.96 -0.54
CA ARG A 920 -25.48 23.08 -1.74
C ARG A 920 -25.20 24.38 -2.50
N LEU A 921 -25.43 24.33 -3.81
CA LEU A 921 -25.32 25.47 -4.72
C LEU A 921 -26.18 26.65 -4.20
N PRO A 922 -25.68 27.90 -4.26
CA PRO A 922 -24.55 28.38 -5.06
C PRO A 922 -23.15 28.28 -4.40
N ALA A 923 -22.97 27.60 -3.27
CA ALA A 923 -21.72 27.69 -2.48
C ALA A 923 -20.42 27.40 -3.28
N ALA A 924 -20.43 26.47 -4.23
CA ALA A 924 -19.28 26.18 -5.11
C ALA A 924 -19.00 27.32 -6.12
N ILE A 925 -20.04 28.04 -6.57
CA ILE A 925 -19.94 29.23 -7.42
C ILE A 925 -19.36 30.40 -6.61
N ASP A 926 -19.81 30.58 -5.36
CA ASP A 926 -19.25 31.60 -4.45
C ASP A 926 -17.75 31.36 -4.17
N ASP A 927 -17.34 30.10 -4.05
CA ASP A 927 -15.93 29.71 -3.90
C ASP A 927 -15.13 29.98 -5.18
N GLY A 928 -15.70 29.69 -6.35
CA GLY A 928 -15.14 30.05 -7.65
C GLY A 928 -14.96 31.56 -7.83
N ALA A 929 -15.95 32.38 -7.44
CA ALA A 929 -15.85 33.83 -7.46
C ALA A 929 -14.80 34.35 -6.46
N THR A 930 -14.72 33.73 -5.28
CA THR A 930 -13.66 33.99 -4.28
C THR A 930 -12.26 33.67 -4.85
N PHE A 931 -12.14 32.59 -5.63
CA PHE A 931 -10.92 32.23 -6.35
C PHE A 931 -10.57 33.25 -7.44
N LEU A 932 -11.53 33.70 -8.25
CA LEU A 932 -11.28 34.76 -9.25
C LEU A 932 -10.79 36.06 -8.60
N ALA A 933 -11.39 36.45 -7.47
CA ALA A 933 -10.92 37.60 -6.69
C ALA A 933 -9.50 37.39 -6.12
N TRP A 934 -9.10 36.16 -5.80
CA TRP A 934 -7.71 35.84 -5.44
C TRP A 934 -6.78 35.95 -6.66
N LEU A 935 -7.16 35.37 -7.80
CA LEU A 935 -6.37 35.39 -9.04
C LEU A 935 -6.11 36.82 -9.52
N ARG A 936 -7.13 37.68 -9.42
CA ARG A 936 -7.02 39.13 -9.66
C ARG A 936 -5.95 39.80 -8.80
N ARG A 937 -5.86 39.46 -7.51
CA ARG A 937 -4.81 40.00 -6.62
C ARG A 937 -3.43 39.49 -6.99
N GLN A 938 -3.31 38.28 -7.54
CA GLN A 938 -2.04 37.80 -8.11
C GLN A 938 -1.64 38.60 -9.35
N ALA A 939 -2.61 38.92 -10.22
CA ALA A 939 -2.39 39.73 -11.41
C ALA A 939 -2.02 41.20 -11.12
N ALA A 940 -2.50 41.76 -10.00
CA ALA A 940 -2.20 43.12 -9.56
C ALA A 940 -0.85 43.28 -8.82
N ALA A 941 -0.20 42.18 -8.44
CA ALA A 941 1.08 42.14 -7.69
C ALA A 941 1.10 42.77 -6.27
N ASP A 942 -0.03 43.29 -5.76
CA ASP A 942 -0.13 44.09 -4.53
C ASP A 942 0.19 43.38 -3.19
N LEU A 943 0.33 42.05 -3.17
CA LEU A 943 0.38 41.25 -1.92
C LEU A 943 1.56 40.27 -1.83
N GLY A 944 2.71 40.59 -2.42
CA GLY A 944 3.86 39.67 -2.44
C GLY A 944 3.48 38.34 -3.10
N GLY A 945 2.93 38.46 -4.31
CA GLY A 945 2.14 37.43 -4.99
C GLY A 945 2.84 36.09 -5.14
N GLU A 946 2.04 35.06 -5.40
CA GLU A 946 2.48 33.68 -5.59
C GLU A 946 3.65 33.64 -6.61
N PRO A 947 4.86 33.20 -6.19
CA PRO A 947 6.06 33.38 -7.01
C PRO A 947 6.01 32.77 -8.41
N TRP A 948 5.36 31.63 -8.64
CA TRP A 948 5.29 31.04 -9.98
C TRP A 948 4.36 31.83 -10.90
N LEU A 949 3.24 32.33 -10.40
CA LEU A 949 2.37 33.23 -11.14
C LEU A 949 3.07 34.57 -11.40
N ALA A 950 3.69 35.19 -10.40
CA ALA A 950 4.42 36.45 -10.56
C ALA A 950 5.58 36.33 -11.56
N GLU A 951 6.33 35.23 -11.53
CA GLU A 951 7.45 34.95 -12.41
C GLU A 951 7.00 34.59 -13.83
N SER A 952 6.00 33.72 -14.00
CA SER A 952 5.72 33.08 -15.29
C SER A 952 4.31 33.26 -15.87
N ALA A 953 3.33 33.86 -15.18
CA ALA A 953 1.98 34.01 -15.74
C ALA A 953 1.82 35.16 -16.73
N ASP A 954 1.13 34.88 -17.83
CA ASP A 954 0.44 35.84 -18.68
C ASP A 954 -1.05 35.89 -18.28
N PHE A 955 -1.38 36.81 -17.38
CA PHE A 955 -2.75 37.00 -16.92
C PHE A 955 -3.70 37.54 -18.00
N SER A 956 -3.19 38.05 -19.13
CA SER A 956 -4.04 38.46 -20.27
C SER A 956 -4.58 37.25 -21.06
N ARG A 957 -3.94 36.08 -20.89
CA ARG A 957 -4.29 34.78 -21.46
C ARG A 957 -4.74 33.81 -20.36
N THR A 958 -5.74 34.22 -19.56
CA THR A 958 -6.39 33.34 -18.58
C THR A 958 -7.52 32.56 -19.24
N PHE A 959 -7.61 31.26 -18.97
CA PHE A 959 -8.67 30.37 -19.45
C PHE A 959 -9.38 29.71 -18.27
N LEU A 960 -10.71 29.61 -18.31
CA LEU A 960 -11.48 28.77 -17.38
C LEU A 960 -11.75 27.41 -18.02
N THR A 961 -11.60 26.34 -17.26
CA THR A 961 -11.91 24.99 -17.70
C THR A 961 -12.37 24.10 -16.54
N GLY A 962 -12.99 22.99 -16.86
CA GLY A 962 -13.31 21.94 -15.92
C GLY A 962 -13.93 20.75 -16.64
N VAL A 963 -14.21 19.70 -15.88
CA VAL A 963 -14.90 18.49 -16.37
C VAL A 963 -16.21 18.31 -15.63
N SER A 964 -17.28 17.89 -16.31
CA SER A 964 -18.59 17.63 -15.69
C SER A 964 -19.09 18.85 -14.89
N ALA A 965 -19.32 18.72 -13.58
CA ALA A 965 -19.69 19.83 -12.70
C ALA A 965 -18.68 20.99 -12.69
N GLY A 966 -17.39 20.70 -12.87
CA GLY A 966 -16.35 21.72 -13.02
C GLY A 966 -16.49 22.53 -14.31
N ALA A 967 -16.98 21.92 -15.40
CA ALA A 967 -17.30 22.64 -16.63
C ALA A 967 -18.55 23.53 -16.45
N ASN A 968 -19.59 23.03 -15.78
CA ASN A 968 -20.76 23.85 -15.42
C ASN A 968 -20.35 25.05 -14.54
N LEU A 969 -19.49 24.84 -13.54
CA LEU A 969 -18.90 25.91 -12.71
C LEU A 969 -18.08 26.91 -13.54
N ALA A 970 -17.22 26.42 -14.45
CA ALA A 970 -16.45 27.28 -15.35
C ALA A 970 -17.34 28.16 -16.26
N HIS A 971 -18.47 27.62 -16.73
CA HIS A 971 -19.49 28.39 -17.45
C HIS A 971 -20.07 29.52 -16.58
N HIS A 972 -20.58 29.23 -15.38
CA HIS A 972 -21.19 30.27 -14.53
C HIS A 972 -20.20 31.36 -14.13
N LEU A 973 -18.93 31.00 -13.88
CA LEU A 973 -17.88 31.99 -13.61
C LEU A 973 -17.55 32.84 -14.85
N ALA A 974 -17.58 32.27 -16.06
CA ALA A 974 -17.46 33.03 -17.30
C ALA A 974 -18.66 33.96 -17.53
N VAL A 975 -19.88 33.55 -17.15
CA VAL A 975 -21.09 34.39 -17.16
C VAL A 975 -20.96 35.53 -16.16
N GLN A 976 -20.52 35.28 -14.92
CA GLN A 976 -20.30 36.32 -13.91
C GLN A 976 -19.27 37.36 -14.35
N VAL A 977 -18.17 36.94 -14.98
CA VAL A 977 -17.17 37.86 -15.54
C VAL A 977 -17.73 38.63 -16.75
N GLY A 978 -18.43 37.94 -17.66
CA GLY A 978 -19.00 38.53 -18.89
C GLY A 978 -20.22 39.43 -18.67
N SER A 979 -20.88 39.33 -17.52
CA SER A 979 -22.00 40.20 -17.09
C SER A 979 -21.53 41.36 -16.20
N GLY A 980 -20.32 41.28 -15.64
CA GLY A 980 -19.76 42.26 -14.71
C GLY A 980 -20.09 42.01 -13.23
N GLU A 981 -20.71 40.88 -12.89
CA GLU A 981 -20.92 40.44 -11.50
C GLU A 981 -19.59 40.09 -10.79
N ALA A 982 -18.60 39.60 -11.53
CA ALA A 982 -17.26 39.30 -11.03
C ALA A 982 -16.16 40.09 -11.78
N GLU A 983 -15.42 40.93 -11.06
CA GLU A 983 -14.32 41.72 -11.61
C GLU A 983 -12.99 40.93 -11.58
N LEU A 984 -12.42 40.66 -12.75
CA LEU A 984 -11.16 39.90 -12.94
C LEU A 984 -9.94 40.78 -13.28
N ALA A 985 -10.13 42.03 -13.70
CA ALA A 985 -9.05 42.93 -14.12
C ALA A 985 -8.03 43.19 -13.00
N PRO A 986 -6.71 43.13 -13.25
CA PRO A 986 -6.06 43.23 -14.56
C PRO A 986 -5.89 41.91 -15.35
N ALA A 987 -6.32 40.77 -14.81
CA ALA A 987 -6.39 39.54 -15.61
C ALA A 987 -7.55 39.60 -16.62
N ARG A 988 -7.40 38.90 -17.75
CA ARG A 988 -8.41 38.81 -18.82
C ARG A 988 -8.72 37.35 -19.09
N LEU A 989 -10.01 37.04 -19.14
CA LEU A 989 -10.52 35.76 -19.61
C LEU A 989 -10.46 35.72 -21.15
N ALA A 990 -9.56 34.90 -21.69
CA ALA A 990 -9.28 34.75 -23.12
C ALA A 990 -10.08 33.62 -23.78
N GLY A 991 -10.53 32.62 -23.01
CA GLY A 991 -11.32 31.50 -23.50
C GLY A 991 -11.91 30.66 -22.36
N CYS A 992 -12.93 29.88 -22.66
CA CYS A 992 -13.50 28.88 -21.76
C CYS A 992 -13.48 27.49 -22.43
N VAL A 993 -13.13 26.43 -21.70
CA VAL A 993 -13.00 25.07 -22.23
C VAL A 993 -13.78 24.08 -21.37
N LEU A 994 -14.85 23.52 -21.91
CA LEU A 994 -15.84 22.73 -21.17
C LEU A 994 -15.78 21.25 -21.56
N PHE A 995 -15.31 20.39 -20.66
CA PHE A 995 -15.28 18.94 -20.87
C PHE A 995 -16.53 18.27 -20.31
N SER A 996 -17.25 17.50 -21.15
CA SER A 996 -18.42 16.69 -20.81
C SER A 996 -19.41 17.43 -19.89
N ALA A 997 -19.82 18.65 -20.27
CA ALA A 997 -20.38 19.62 -19.33
C ALA A 997 -21.67 19.15 -18.64
N PHE A 998 -21.70 19.25 -17.30
CA PHE A 998 -22.84 18.80 -16.49
C PHE A 998 -23.99 19.80 -16.56
N PHE A 999 -24.76 19.77 -17.66
CA PHE A 999 -26.00 20.50 -17.85
C PHE A 999 -27.21 19.54 -17.81
N GLY A 1000 -28.41 20.08 -17.63
CA GLY A 1000 -29.64 19.29 -17.60
C GLY A 1000 -30.90 20.15 -17.82
N GLY A 1001 -32.05 19.55 -17.58
CA GLY A 1001 -33.37 20.18 -17.63
C GLY A 1001 -34.44 19.23 -17.08
N VAL A 1002 -35.64 19.70 -16.73
CA VAL A 1002 -36.74 18.78 -16.35
C VAL A 1002 -37.18 17.95 -17.56
N GLU A 1003 -37.30 18.59 -18.72
CA GLU A 1003 -37.50 17.91 -20.00
C GLU A 1003 -36.26 17.07 -20.39
N ARG A 1004 -36.49 15.80 -20.72
CA ARG A 1004 -35.43 14.86 -21.09
C ARG A 1004 -35.03 15.01 -22.55
N VAL A 1005 -33.74 14.81 -22.81
CA VAL A 1005 -33.22 14.63 -24.18
C VAL A 1005 -33.37 13.20 -24.70
N ALA A 1006 -33.05 12.97 -25.97
CA ALA A 1006 -33.02 11.63 -26.54
C ALA A 1006 -32.02 10.74 -25.79
N THR A 1007 -30.79 11.22 -25.55
CA THR A 1007 -29.75 10.47 -24.78
C THR A 1007 -30.08 10.24 -23.29
N GLU A 1008 -31.10 10.88 -22.72
CA GLU A 1008 -31.63 10.56 -21.38
C GLU A 1008 -32.87 9.64 -21.45
N THR A 1009 -33.56 9.59 -22.58
CA THR A 1009 -34.79 8.80 -22.78
C THR A 1009 -34.47 7.40 -23.32
N ASP A 1010 -33.46 7.31 -24.18
CA ASP A 1010 -32.91 6.12 -24.79
C ASP A 1010 -31.37 6.18 -24.66
N PRO A 1011 -30.83 5.88 -23.46
CA PRO A 1011 -29.41 6.05 -23.17
C PRO A 1011 -28.54 5.00 -23.88
N PRO A 1012 -27.33 5.34 -24.35
CA PRO A 1012 -26.41 4.36 -24.93
C PRO A 1012 -26.05 3.22 -23.97
N ASP A 1013 -25.77 2.04 -24.51
CA ASP A 1013 -25.30 0.89 -23.71
C ASP A 1013 -23.97 1.20 -23.01
N GLY A 1014 -23.87 0.83 -21.73
CA GLY A 1014 -22.62 0.89 -20.97
C GLY A 1014 -22.13 2.28 -20.55
N VAL A 1015 -22.99 3.31 -20.53
CA VAL A 1015 -22.65 4.67 -20.05
C VAL A 1015 -22.04 4.70 -18.64
N SER A 1016 -21.00 5.51 -18.45
CA SER A 1016 -20.35 5.73 -17.14
C SER A 1016 -21.18 6.58 -16.18
N LEU A 1017 -21.91 7.57 -16.70
CA LEU A 1017 -22.89 8.36 -15.96
C LEU A 1017 -24.29 7.93 -16.37
N THR A 1018 -25.05 7.34 -15.44
CA THR A 1018 -26.46 6.99 -15.68
C THR A 1018 -27.39 8.19 -15.43
N VAL A 1019 -28.57 8.16 -16.06
CA VAL A 1019 -29.63 9.16 -15.83
C VAL A 1019 -30.04 9.25 -14.35
N ALA A 1020 -30.12 8.09 -13.67
CA ALA A 1020 -30.45 8.01 -12.25
C ALA A 1020 -29.38 8.66 -11.36
N MET A 1021 -28.09 8.45 -11.67
CA MET A 1021 -26.96 9.10 -10.98
C MET A 1021 -26.95 10.60 -11.23
N SER A 1022 -27.19 11.05 -12.47
CA SER A 1022 -27.29 12.47 -12.81
C SER A 1022 -28.40 13.17 -12.01
N ASP A 1023 -29.59 12.58 -11.94
CA ASP A 1023 -30.70 13.11 -11.14
C ASP A 1023 -30.37 13.16 -9.65
N GLN A 1024 -29.71 12.13 -9.11
CA GLN A 1024 -29.32 12.06 -7.71
C GLN A 1024 -28.30 13.15 -7.35
N LEU A 1025 -27.25 13.29 -8.17
CA LEU A 1025 -26.26 14.36 -8.03
C LEU A 1025 -26.93 15.74 -8.03
N TRP A 1026 -27.90 15.99 -8.92
CA TRP A 1026 -28.65 17.25 -8.91
C TRP A 1026 -29.53 17.44 -7.67
N ARG A 1027 -30.23 16.40 -7.19
CA ARG A 1027 -31.02 16.47 -5.94
C ARG A 1027 -30.13 16.73 -4.71
N MET A 1028 -28.88 16.28 -4.72
CA MET A 1028 -27.92 16.54 -3.65
C MET A 1028 -27.23 17.91 -3.79
N ALA A 1029 -26.96 18.36 -5.01
CA ALA A 1029 -26.26 19.62 -5.29
C ALA A 1029 -27.12 20.88 -5.14
N LEU A 1030 -28.38 20.84 -5.56
CA LEU A 1030 -29.26 22.01 -5.62
C LEU A 1030 -29.82 22.44 -4.26
N PRO A 1031 -30.34 23.69 -4.12
CA PRO A 1031 -31.21 24.06 -3.01
C PRO A 1031 -32.37 23.08 -2.84
N VAL A 1032 -32.75 22.80 -1.58
CA VAL A 1032 -33.85 21.88 -1.28
C VAL A 1032 -35.16 22.39 -1.90
N GLY A 1033 -35.80 21.55 -2.71
CA GLY A 1033 -37.03 21.88 -3.43
C GLY A 1033 -36.83 22.51 -4.82
N ALA A 1034 -35.60 22.80 -5.24
CA ALA A 1034 -35.33 23.24 -6.61
C ALA A 1034 -35.43 22.07 -7.61
N THR A 1035 -35.78 22.37 -8.86
CA THR A 1035 -35.87 21.40 -9.96
C THR A 1035 -34.63 21.45 -10.85
N ARG A 1036 -34.52 20.51 -11.80
CA ARG A 1036 -33.44 20.50 -12.81
C ARG A 1036 -33.58 21.61 -13.88
N ASP A 1037 -34.60 22.46 -13.80
CA ASP A 1037 -34.70 23.70 -14.58
C ASP A 1037 -34.16 24.93 -13.83
N HIS A 1038 -33.64 24.75 -12.62
CA HIS A 1038 -32.90 25.78 -11.91
C HIS A 1038 -31.75 26.32 -12.79
N PRO A 1039 -31.51 27.65 -12.87
CA PRO A 1039 -30.57 28.25 -13.83
C PRO A 1039 -29.14 27.72 -13.81
N VAL A 1040 -28.70 27.15 -12.67
CA VAL A 1040 -27.39 26.51 -12.57
C VAL A 1040 -27.31 25.19 -13.36
N VAL A 1041 -28.42 24.44 -13.47
CA VAL A 1041 -28.51 23.16 -14.21
C VAL A 1041 -28.79 23.39 -15.68
N ASN A 1042 -29.80 24.20 -15.96
CA ASN A 1042 -30.34 24.45 -17.28
C ASN A 1042 -30.06 25.91 -17.65
N PRO A 1043 -28.94 26.26 -18.30
CA PRO A 1043 -28.59 27.66 -18.61
C PRO A 1043 -29.54 28.33 -19.62
N PHE A 1044 -30.50 27.59 -20.18
CA PHE A 1044 -31.57 28.10 -21.05
C PHE A 1044 -32.96 27.74 -20.52
N GLY A 1045 -33.06 27.44 -19.22
CA GLY A 1045 -34.32 27.14 -18.54
C GLY A 1045 -35.22 28.38 -18.42
N PRO A 1046 -36.51 28.21 -18.05
CA PRO A 1046 -37.49 29.29 -18.00
C PRO A 1046 -37.10 30.45 -17.07
N ASP A 1047 -36.35 30.16 -16.00
CA ASP A 1047 -35.89 31.15 -15.01
C ASP A 1047 -34.44 31.63 -15.26
N SER A 1048 -33.82 31.27 -16.39
CA SER A 1048 -32.41 31.56 -16.67
C SER A 1048 -32.17 32.96 -17.23
N PRO A 1049 -31.03 33.61 -16.88
CA PRO A 1049 -30.66 34.90 -17.46
C PRO A 1049 -30.34 34.76 -18.96
N ASP A 1050 -30.72 35.77 -19.75
CA ASP A 1050 -30.44 35.79 -21.19
C ASP A 1050 -28.93 36.01 -21.45
N LEU A 1051 -28.28 34.96 -21.98
CA LEU A 1051 -26.86 34.97 -22.32
C LEU A 1051 -26.55 35.77 -23.61
N ALA A 1052 -27.55 36.18 -24.40
CA ALA A 1052 -27.33 36.98 -25.59
C ALA A 1052 -26.61 38.31 -25.28
N ALA A 1053 -26.96 38.97 -24.17
CA ALA A 1053 -26.32 40.21 -23.73
C ALA A 1053 -24.97 40.02 -23.00
N VAL A 1054 -24.66 38.81 -22.53
CA VAL A 1054 -23.44 38.52 -21.74
C VAL A 1054 -22.21 38.46 -22.64
N ALA A 1055 -21.13 39.16 -22.27
CA ALA A 1055 -19.87 39.19 -22.99
C ALA A 1055 -19.00 37.95 -22.68
N LEU A 1056 -19.47 36.77 -23.12
CA LEU A 1056 -18.72 35.53 -22.97
C LEU A 1056 -17.43 35.54 -23.81
N PRO A 1057 -16.33 34.93 -23.32
CA PRO A 1057 -15.17 34.63 -24.14
C PRO A 1057 -15.51 33.56 -25.19
N PRO A 1058 -14.64 33.29 -26.18
CA PRO A 1058 -14.75 32.09 -27.00
C PRO A 1058 -14.84 30.83 -26.14
N VAL A 1059 -15.66 29.86 -26.56
CA VAL A 1059 -15.93 28.62 -25.81
C VAL A 1059 -15.57 27.40 -26.66
N LEU A 1060 -14.67 26.56 -26.16
CA LEU A 1060 -14.49 25.18 -26.66
C LEU A 1060 -15.38 24.25 -25.84
N VAL A 1061 -16.22 23.47 -26.52
CA VAL A 1061 -17.13 22.50 -25.93
C VAL A 1061 -16.75 21.11 -26.41
N GLU A 1062 -16.49 20.19 -25.48
CA GLU A 1062 -16.21 18.79 -25.74
C GLU A 1062 -17.45 17.93 -25.40
N ALA A 1063 -17.83 17.04 -26.31
CA ALA A 1063 -18.98 16.16 -26.21
C ALA A 1063 -18.60 14.69 -26.50
N PRO A 1064 -18.66 13.77 -25.52
CA PRO A 1064 -18.45 12.35 -25.75
C PRO A 1064 -19.69 11.73 -26.41
N GLU A 1065 -19.50 10.75 -27.30
CA GLU A 1065 -20.61 10.05 -27.97
C GLU A 1065 -21.47 9.22 -26.99
N LEU A 1066 -20.82 8.52 -26.04
CA LEU A 1066 -21.44 7.61 -25.09
C LEU A 1066 -21.68 8.30 -23.74
N ASP A 1067 -22.41 9.43 -23.77
CA ASP A 1067 -22.77 10.23 -22.61
C ASP A 1067 -24.26 10.60 -22.64
N VAL A 1068 -24.98 10.35 -21.53
CA VAL A 1068 -26.39 10.72 -21.36
C VAL A 1068 -26.62 12.24 -21.46
N LEU A 1069 -25.58 13.04 -21.21
CA LEU A 1069 -25.64 14.51 -21.28
C LEU A 1069 -25.31 15.08 -22.66
N ARG A 1070 -24.89 14.25 -23.63
CA ARG A 1070 -24.44 14.70 -24.96
C ARG A 1070 -25.40 15.69 -25.61
N ASP A 1071 -26.70 15.40 -25.64
CA ASP A 1071 -27.69 16.30 -26.26
C ASP A 1071 -27.93 17.61 -25.47
N HIS A 1072 -27.61 17.68 -24.17
CA HIS A 1072 -27.56 18.94 -23.42
C HIS A 1072 -26.33 19.75 -23.82
N VAL A 1073 -25.17 19.11 -23.95
CA VAL A 1073 -23.91 19.73 -24.40
C VAL A 1073 -24.02 20.26 -25.84
N LEU A 1074 -24.57 19.46 -26.77
CA LEU A 1074 -24.78 19.85 -28.17
C LEU A 1074 -25.78 21.00 -28.31
N ARG A 1075 -26.92 20.97 -27.59
CA ARG A 1075 -27.86 22.10 -27.58
C ARG A 1075 -27.24 23.35 -26.95
N TYR A 1076 -26.39 23.20 -25.93
CA TYR A 1076 -25.67 24.33 -25.35
C TYR A 1076 -24.75 25.01 -26.36
N ALA A 1077 -23.95 24.24 -27.10
CA ALA A 1077 -23.10 24.77 -28.17
C ALA A 1077 -23.95 25.50 -29.24
N ALA A 1078 -24.99 24.84 -29.76
CA ALA A 1078 -25.87 25.40 -30.78
C ALA A 1078 -26.59 26.69 -30.31
N ARG A 1079 -27.06 26.75 -29.05
CA ARG A 1079 -27.69 27.96 -28.50
C ARG A 1079 -26.73 29.13 -28.39
N LEU A 1080 -25.46 28.89 -28.02
CA LEU A 1080 -24.46 29.94 -28.00
C LEU A 1080 -24.09 30.42 -29.42
N GLU A 1081 -24.05 29.53 -30.41
CA GLU A 1081 -23.87 29.91 -31.82
C GLU A 1081 -25.07 30.73 -32.37
N GLU A 1082 -26.30 30.32 -32.05
CA GLU A 1082 -27.53 31.09 -32.36
C GLU A 1082 -27.51 32.51 -31.75
N MET A 1083 -26.92 32.65 -30.55
CA MET A 1083 -26.69 33.93 -29.87
C MET A 1083 -25.45 34.69 -30.40
N GLY A 1084 -24.80 34.21 -31.46
CA GLY A 1084 -23.64 34.85 -32.09
C GLY A 1084 -22.36 34.81 -31.26
N LYS A 1085 -22.24 33.87 -30.31
CA LYS A 1085 -20.99 33.66 -29.55
C LYS A 1085 -20.01 32.83 -30.37
N ALA A 1086 -18.71 33.00 -30.11
CA ALA A 1086 -17.68 32.18 -30.73
C ALA A 1086 -17.60 30.82 -30.02
N VAL A 1087 -18.00 29.75 -30.69
CA VAL A 1087 -17.98 28.38 -30.18
C VAL A 1087 -17.12 27.50 -31.09
N GLU A 1088 -16.35 26.58 -30.49
CA GLU A 1088 -15.76 25.43 -31.18
C GLU A 1088 -16.31 24.17 -30.51
N LEU A 1089 -16.90 23.26 -31.30
CA LEU A 1089 -17.40 21.96 -30.82
C LEU A 1089 -16.41 20.86 -31.20
N ALA A 1090 -16.12 19.97 -30.25
CA ALA A 1090 -15.30 18.78 -30.44
C ALA A 1090 -16.06 17.53 -29.96
N GLU A 1091 -16.51 16.70 -30.91
CA GLU A 1091 -17.19 15.44 -30.62
C GLU A 1091 -16.23 14.26 -30.62
N PHE A 1092 -16.34 13.36 -29.64
CA PHE A 1092 -15.46 12.20 -29.47
C PHE A 1092 -16.23 10.88 -29.59
N ALA A 1093 -16.08 10.22 -30.75
CA ALA A 1093 -16.70 8.94 -31.04
C ALA A 1093 -16.21 7.83 -30.08
N GLY A 1094 -17.13 6.97 -29.62
CA GLY A 1094 -16.86 5.87 -28.68
C GLY A 1094 -16.40 6.27 -27.28
N GLN A 1095 -16.30 7.57 -26.96
CA GLN A 1095 -15.85 8.04 -25.65
C GLN A 1095 -17.02 8.30 -24.69
N GLN A 1096 -16.75 8.17 -23.39
CA GLN A 1096 -17.74 8.24 -22.30
C GLN A 1096 -17.63 9.54 -21.48
N HIS A 1097 -18.64 9.83 -20.66
CA HIS A 1097 -18.64 10.98 -19.74
C HIS A 1097 -17.35 11.02 -18.89
N GLY A 1098 -16.60 12.12 -18.98
CA GLY A 1098 -15.39 12.33 -18.18
C GLY A 1098 -14.15 11.55 -18.63
N PHE A 1099 -14.13 10.97 -19.84
CA PHE A 1099 -12.96 10.20 -20.34
C PHE A 1099 -11.63 10.97 -20.27
N SER A 1100 -11.69 12.32 -20.33
CA SER A 1100 -10.54 13.22 -20.21
C SER A 1100 -9.74 13.04 -18.91
N VAL A 1101 -10.37 12.58 -17.83
CA VAL A 1101 -9.75 12.37 -16.51
C VAL A 1101 -9.83 10.93 -16.00
N LEU A 1102 -10.74 10.10 -16.53
CA LEU A 1102 -10.96 8.73 -16.06
C LEU A 1102 -10.02 7.67 -16.68
N LYS A 1103 -9.39 7.98 -17.81
CA LYS A 1103 -8.42 7.11 -18.51
C LYS A 1103 -7.46 7.94 -19.35
N TRP A 1104 -6.40 7.33 -19.88
CA TRP A 1104 -5.56 7.98 -20.90
C TRP A 1104 -5.40 7.14 -22.18
N ASP A 1105 -6.02 7.56 -23.28
CA ASP A 1105 -5.87 6.96 -24.61
C ASP A 1105 -5.58 8.00 -25.73
N GLU A 1106 -5.54 7.57 -27.00
CA GLU A 1106 -5.29 8.43 -28.16
C GLU A 1106 -6.26 9.62 -28.29
N SER A 1107 -7.46 9.51 -27.71
CA SER A 1107 -8.49 10.55 -27.68
C SER A 1107 -8.16 11.63 -26.66
N ASN A 1108 -7.52 11.29 -25.53
CA ASN A 1108 -6.97 12.29 -24.60
C ASN A 1108 -5.87 13.09 -25.29
N GLU A 1109 -5.03 12.45 -26.11
CA GLU A 1109 -4.01 13.16 -26.87
C GLU A 1109 -4.60 14.09 -27.93
N GLU A 1110 -5.61 13.64 -28.70
CA GLU A 1110 -6.30 14.53 -29.64
C GLU A 1110 -7.01 15.67 -28.90
N LEU A 1111 -7.66 15.42 -27.77
CA LEU A 1111 -8.26 16.46 -26.93
C LEU A 1111 -7.23 17.54 -26.54
N ILE A 1112 -6.03 17.14 -26.09
CA ILE A 1112 -4.93 18.09 -25.82
C ILE A 1112 -4.49 18.85 -27.08
N ARG A 1113 -4.43 18.20 -28.26
CA ARG A 1113 -4.13 18.88 -29.54
C ARG A 1113 -5.22 19.92 -29.91
N ILE A 1114 -6.49 19.59 -29.70
CA ILE A 1114 -7.62 20.52 -29.91
C ILE A 1114 -7.53 21.71 -28.93
N VAL A 1115 -7.35 21.45 -27.63
CA VAL A 1115 -7.20 22.50 -26.61
C VAL A 1115 -5.99 23.40 -26.89
N LYS A 1116 -4.86 22.83 -27.31
CA LYS A 1116 -3.67 23.59 -27.71
C LYS A 1116 -3.94 24.50 -28.90
N ARG A 1117 -4.59 23.98 -29.94
CA ARG A 1117 -5.02 24.77 -31.10
C ARG A 1117 -5.98 25.90 -30.70
N PHE A 1118 -6.90 25.66 -29.77
CA PHE A 1118 -7.83 26.67 -29.26
C PHE A 1118 -7.11 27.78 -28.48
N VAL A 1119 -6.23 27.43 -27.53
CA VAL A 1119 -5.47 28.38 -26.70
C VAL A 1119 -4.46 29.21 -27.51
N SER A 1120 -3.85 28.62 -28.55
CA SER A 1120 -2.96 29.34 -29.47
C SER A 1120 -3.69 30.25 -30.47
N LYS A 1121 -4.99 30.07 -30.73
CA LYS A 1121 -5.79 31.04 -31.52
C LYS A 1121 -6.05 32.35 -30.76
N MET A 1122 -5.93 32.34 -29.43
CA MET A 1122 -6.22 33.47 -28.55
C MET A 1122 -4.95 34.19 -28.08
N GLU A 1123 -3.95 34.31 -28.98
CA GLU A 1123 -2.72 35.08 -28.82
C GLU A 1123 -2.91 36.59 -29.10
#